data_AF-A0A1Y2HD81-F1
#
_entry.id   AF-A0A1Y2HD81-F1
#
_cell.length_a   1.000
_cell.length_b   1.000
_cell.length_c   1.000
_cell.angle_alpha   90.00
_cell.angle_beta   90.00
_cell.angle_gamma   90.00
#
_symmetry.space_group_name_H-M   'P 1'
#
loop_
_entity.id
_entity.type
_entity.pdbx_description
1 polymer ?
#
loop_
_entity_poly.entity_id
_entity_poly.type
_entity_poly.pdbx_seq_one_letter_code
_entity_poly.pdbx_strand_id
1 'polypeptide(L)'
;MIHVLGSLYHFALTGRCFPSTRSASSKSLAHPDHNGRMICQRIRPISHRHSRFQHCWHHLQQPDHQHSARPFGREWAPQPQQPSRLCARDYFPLMTALVVTAPRFDLGQCTQPGYIDPRPPPAPPVLFWKHHIIPDIRCMTHAGIALPGPHSFRASQIRASHSSSTTATPPRPRNLLCNQWSSRHLSLHHLFLLVAIFSSMPRGSAATSNLEIRDVPRCSRAYEVGQGSEPKWLRDKSNESWHFAGRNLTMTIEADPWKSAELTGILTTTLLRDVMGVNATFVYASGSGDLYKRISNGQVHFNVEVWSNDKLNEYQEHVVKQGKAEDFGLIGYDGQSGIYLTRNARTLYPDLNWTAKADILLKRPEILSLLPRLEDAGPTARFNNGTFVCSETHYPWCKNGIYTPPQCSSNPGSCRVLYMPHPSYTVGLLEQLVATHDLPLIVVYKSEAWVRSELPKLSATNSSAVFFWWSPDPLTERPAPGADEPYIRLGFADFDPGKCFPETVKGKVGQAGVEYKCDWPEELLKKVGSPRITRGHPQVATFLRQLMLSRTDIMELLTEDAKVGNTTAVCDWIGRHVDRWRRWVPPPPTGHYKTIVPVSQATQPILSIVLVSAILTTILVIATSVGLHRWSQAAPIRAQSPPFMQQILLGVLLMLVSVYFEVLTPSAPICSTRIWLLSLGLTIVTSSILVKTWRIFQIVANRELKVRIRREVLVAAMVRVCRV
;
A
#
# COMPACT_ATOMS: atom_id res chain seq x y z
N MET A 1 32.84 22.59 -6.02
CA MET A 1 34.16 23.24 -6.27
C MET A 1 34.12 24.77 -6.33
N ILE A 2 32.94 25.42 -6.44
CA ILE A 2 32.81 26.89 -6.39
C ILE A 2 32.69 27.45 -4.94
N HIS A 3 32.36 26.64 -3.94
CA HIS A 3 32.28 27.09 -2.54
C HIS A 3 33.63 27.20 -1.80
N VAL A 4 34.73 26.68 -2.35
CA VAL A 4 36.02 26.62 -1.64
C VAL A 4 36.94 27.81 -1.96
N LEU A 5 36.65 28.59 -3.01
CA LEU A 5 37.47 29.76 -3.39
C LEU A 5 36.93 31.11 -2.88
N GLY A 6 35.71 31.16 -2.31
CA GLY A 6 35.10 32.40 -1.81
C GLY A 6 35.50 32.80 -0.38
N SER A 7 36.15 31.92 0.39
CA SER A 7 36.38 32.15 1.84
C SER A 7 37.75 32.71 2.22
N LEU A 8 38.62 33.02 1.26
CA LEU A 8 39.98 33.53 1.53
C LEU A 8 40.16 35.04 1.30
N TYR A 9 39.11 35.77 0.92
CA TYR A 9 39.19 37.20 0.60
C TYR A 9 38.66 38.16 1.69
N HIS A 10 38.19 37.65 2.84
CA HIS A 10 37.52 38.48 3.86
C HIS A 10 38.20 38.57 5.23
N PHE A 11 39.40 37.97 5.41
CA PHE A 11 40.11 37.94 6.69
C PHE A 11 41.44 38.71 6.66
N ALA A 12 41.36 40.00 6.35
CA ALA A 12 42.42 40.95 6.63
C ALA A 12 41.80 42.34 6.76
N LEU A 13 41.37 42.69 7.98
CA LEU A 13 41.38 44.03 8.57
C LEU A 13 40.55 44.03 9.87
N THR A 14 41.19 44.50 10.95
CA THR A 14 40.65 44.75 12.31
C THR A 14 40.33 43.49 13.12
N GLY A 15 40.81 43.28 14.35
CA GLY A 15 41.44 44.18 15.31
C GLY A 15 40.64 44.16 16.62
N ARG A 16 41.19 43.46 17.63
CA ARG A 16 40.95 43.57 19.09
C ARG A 16 39.85 42.72 19.76
N CYS A 17 40.37 41.94 20.72
CA CYS A 17 39.99 41.80 22.15
C CYS A 17 38.65 41.13 22.55
N PHE A 18 38.81 39.95 23.16
CA PHE A 18 38.01 39.31 24.22
C PHE A 18 37.54 40.30 25.34
N PRO A 19 36.54 39.99 26.22
CA PRO A 19 36.24 38.64 26.73
C PRO A 19 34.77 38.24 27.00
N SER A 20 34.67 36.94 27.30
CA SER A 20 33.60 36.18 27.97
C SER A 20 32.84 36.90 29.09
N THR A 21 31.54 36.62 29.21
CA THR A 21 30.84 36.47 30.52
C THR A 21 29.64 35.51 30.41
N ARG A 22 29.29 34.99 31.59
CA ARG A 22 28.36 33.89 31.90
C ARG A 22 26.86 34.31 31.87
N SER A 23 26.03 33.26 31.84
CA SER A 23 24.91 32.99 32.77
C SER A 23 23.48 33.03 32.23
N ALA A 24 22.82 31.89 32.45
CA ALA A 24 21.47 31.67 32.98
C ALA A 24 20.36 32.70 32.71
N SER A 25 19.23 32.24 32.19
CA SER A 25 18.02 32.04 33.00
C SER A 25 16.82 31.62 32.14
N SER A 26 16.22 30.50 32.51
CA SER A 26 14.87 30.10 32.10
C SER A 26 13.85 30.94 32.87
N LYS A 27 13.00 31.68 32.17
CA LYS A 27 11.83 32.35 32.76
C LYS A 27 10.59 31.47 32.58
N SER A 28 10.04 31.01 33.71
CA SER A 28 8.68 30.48 33.82
C SER A 28 7.68 31.64 33.81
N LEU A 29 6.61 31.52 33.02
CA LEU A 29 5.43 32.37 33.07
C LEU A 29 4.35 31.67 33.89
N ALA A 30 3.94 32.30 34.98
CA ALA A 30 2.78 31.95 35.79
C ALA A 30 1.59 32.84 35.38
N HIS A 31 0.40 32.25 35.35
CA HIS A 31 -0.88 32.98 35.35
C HIS A 31 -1.57 32.79 36.72
N PRO A 32 -2.37 33.77 37.18
CA PRO A 32 -2.87 33.85 38.55
C PRO A 32 -4.17 33.06 38.74
N ASP A 33 -4.39 32.56 39.96
CA ASP A 33 -5.65 31.96 40.40
C ASP A 33 -6.31 32.82 41.49
N HIS A 34 -7.61 33.00 41.36
CA HIS A 34 -8.50 33.71 42.28
C HIS A 34 -9.15 32.69 43.20
N ASN A 35 -8.69 32.60 44.44
CA ASN A 35 -9.52 32.48 45.66
C ASN A 35 -8.64 32.11 46.85
N GLY A 36 -8.24 33.13 47.60
CA GLY A 36 -7.49 32.97 48.84
C GLY A 36 -8.32 32.33 49.94
N ARG A 37 -7.76 31.27 50.56
CA ARG A 37 -7.56 31.13 52.01
C ARG A 37 -6.72 29.88 52.30
N MET A 38 -5.58 30.09 52.95
CA MET A 38 -4.69 29.04 53.45
C MET A 38 -5.11 28.63 54.86
N ILE A 39 -5.31 27.32 55.07
CA ILE A 39 -5.19 26.66 56.38
C ILE A 39 -4.07 25.64 56.24
N CYS A 40 -3.00 25.81 57.00
CA CYS A 40 -1.88 24.88 57.10
C CYS A 40 -2.28 23.70 57.99
N GLN A 41 -2.23 22.47 57.48
CA GLN A 41 -2.01 21.30 58.32
C GLN A 41 -1.19 20.21 57.61
N ARG A 42 -0.26 19.67 58.40
CA ARG A 42 0.88 18.82 58.08
C ARG A 42 0.44 17.36 58.19
N ILE A 43 0.59 16.54 57.15
CA ILE A 43 0.28 15.10 57.24
C ILE A 43 1.51 14.27 56.82
N ARG A 44 1.92 13.41 57.77
CA ARG A 44 2.91 12.31 57.63
C ARG A 44 2.26 11.12 56.91
N PRO A 45 3.03 10.23 56.26
CA PRO A 45 2.48 9.01 55.69
C PRO A 45 2.19 7.96 56.78
N ILE A 46 0.99 7.37 56.71
CA ILE A 46 0.54 6.23 57.51
C ILE A 46 0.65 4.97 56.65
N SER A 47 1.34 3.96 57.19
CA SER A 47 1.37 2.57 56.75
C SER A 47 0.01 1.90 56.92
N HIS A 48 -0.44 1.07 55.97
CA HIS A 48 -1.53 0.12 56.22
C HIS A 48 -1.14 -1.33 55.92
N ARG A 49 -1.55 -2.16 56.88
CA ARG A 49 -1.35 -3.59 57.08
C ARG A 49 -2.19 -4.46 56.15
N HIS A 50 -1.67 -5.67 55.96
CA HIS A 50 -2.35 -6.92 55.62
C HIS A 50 -3.67 -7.16 56.37
N SER A 51 -4.65 -7.70 55.64
CA SER A 51 -5.70 -8.57 56.18
C SER A 51 -5.71 -9.91 55.44
N ARG A 52 -5.79 -10.97 56.25
CA ARG A 52 -5.93 -12.38 55.88
C ARG A 52 -7.36 -12.65 55.43
N PHE A 53 -7.54 -13.62 54.53
CA PHE A 53 -8.73 -14.48 54.53
C PHE A 53 -8.30 -15.94 54.30
N GLN A 54 -8.67 -16.79 55.25
CA GLN A 54 -8.60 -18.25 55.20
C GLN A 54 -9.95 -18.80 54.73
N HIS A 55 -9.90 -19.87 53.94
CA HIS A 55 -10.81 -21.02 53.81
C HIS A 55 -10.46 -21.72 52.47
N CYS A 56 -10.58 -23.02 52.25
CA CYS A 56 -10.62 -24.22 53.08
C CYS A 56 -10.30 -25.38 52.12
N TRP A 57 -9.53 -26.38 52.56
CA TRP A 57 -9.22 -27.60 51.81
C TRP A 57 -10.43 -28.53 51.64
N HIS A 58 -10.51 -29.25 50.52
CA HIS A 58 -10.96 -30.65 50.50
C HIS A 58 -10.33 -31.46 49.35
N HIS A 59 -10.03 -32.72 49.69
CA HIS A 59 -9.38 -33.82 48.98
C HIS A 59 -9.93 -34.19 47.58
N LEU A 60 -9.05 -34.76 46.73
CA LEU A 60 -9.21 -36.00 45.92
C LEU A 60 -7.88 -36.29 45.18
N GLN A 61 -7.05 -37.19 45.71
CA GLN A 61 -6.76 -38.55 45.21
C GLN A 61 -6.12 -38.64 43.80
N GLN A 62 -4.84 -39.00 43.80
CA GLN A 62 -4.08 -39.57 42.67
C GLN A 62 -4.47 -41.04 42.44
N PRO A 63 -4.09 -41.62 41.29
CA PRO A 63 -3.10 -42.70 41.39
C PRO A 63 -1.94 -42.60 40.40
N ASP A 64 -0.86 -43.27 40.82
CA ASP A 64 0.45 -43.46 40.21
C ASP A 64 0.47 -44.06 38.81
N HIS A 65 1.52 -43.73 38.03
CA HIS A 65 2.29 -44.74 37.32
C HIS A 65 3.75 -44.30 37.10
N GLN A 66 4.66 -45.12 37.64
CA GLN A 66 6.10 -45.12 37.42
C GLN A 66 6.46 -45.59 36.00
N HIS A 67 7.57 -45.11 35.42
CA HIS A 67 8.65 -45.98 34.94
C HIS A 67 9.93 -45.22 34.51
N SER A 68 11.05 -45.68 35.10
CA SER A 68 12.41 -45.86 34.59
C SER A 68 13.25 -44.66 34.09
N ALA A 69 14.29 -44.38 34.88
CA ALA A 69 15.52 -43.70 34.51
C ALA A 69 16.52 -44.61 33.77
N ARG A 70 17.44 -44.03 32.97
CA ARG A 70 18.90 -44.26 33.04
C ARG A 70 19.69 -43.19 32.23
N PRO A 71 20.99 -42.97 32.55
CA PRO A 71 21.69 -41.71 32.31
C PRO A 71 22.83 -41.81 31.28
N PHE A 72 23.31 -40.67 30.77
CA PHE A 72 24.67 -40.54 30.21
C PHE A 72 25.24 -39.15 30.53
N GLY A 73 26.40 -39.14 31.19
CA GLY A 73 27.22 -37.95 31.44
C GLY A 73 28.49 -37.92 30.58
N ARG A 74 29.16 -36.76 30.61
CA ARG A 74 30.60 -36.42 30.39
C ARG A 74 30.63 -34.96 29.89
N GLU A 75 30.92 -33.95 30.71
CA GLU A 75 32.26 -33.45 31.12
C GLU A 75 33.28 -33.36 29.97
N TRP A 76 33.65 -32.13 29.56
CA TRP A 76 35.03 -31.68 29.34
C TRP A 76 35.09 -30.15 29.56
N ALA A 77 36.00 -29.73 30.43
CA ALA A 77 36.26 -28.36 30.84
C ALA A 77 37.29 -27.65 29.92
N PRO A 78 37.45 -26.31 30.00
CA PRO A 78 38.23 -25.48 29.07
C PRO A 78 39.58 -25.03 29.64
N GLN A 79 40.55 -24.70 28.78
CA GLN A 79 41.77 -23.93 29.10
C GLN A 79 42.51 -23.51 27.79
N PRO A 80 43.45 -22.55 27.81
CA PRO A 80 43.42 -21.23 28.45
C PRO A 80 43.98 -20.11 27.53
N GLN A 81 43.80 -18.86 27.98
CA GLN A 81 44.53 -17.68 27.50
C GLN A 81 46.01 -17.73 27.90
N GLN A 82 46.89 -17.10 27.11
CA GLN A 82 48.12 -16.47 27.62
C GLN A 82 48.61 -15.31 26.71
N PRO A 83 49.44 -14.40 27.25
CA PRO A 83 49.33 -12.97 26.97
C PRO A 83 50.65 -12.28 26.53
N SER A 84 50.55 -10.95 26.36
CA SER A 84 51.53 -9.93 26.79
C SER A 84 52.76 -9.63 25.90
N ARG A 85 52.88 -8.34 25.50
CA ARG A 85 53.97 -7.37 25.88
C ARG A 85 55.07 -7.26 24.79
N LEU A 86 55.78 -6.16 24.50
CA LEU A 86 56.07 -4.85 25.12
C LEU A 86 56.75 -3.92 24.08
N CYS A 87 56.68 -2.59 24.34
CA CYS A 87 57.62 -1.48 24.03
C CYS A 87 57.98 -1.13 22.57
N ALA A 88 58.00 0.12 22.05
CA ALA A 88 58.17 1.52 22.50
C ALA A 88 59.49 2.14 21.99
N ARG A 89 59.39 3.36 21.43
CA ARG A 89 60.43 4.38 21.10
C ARG A 89 61.29 4.14 19.84
N ASP A 90 61.69 5.11 19.00
CA ASP A 90 61.57 6.58 19.01
C ASP A 90 62.03 7.17 17.64
N TYR A 91 61.51 8.36 17.32
CA TYR A 91 62.02 9.46 16.45
C TYR A 91 62.36 9.32 14.92
N PHE A 92 61.73 10.24 14.18
CA PHE A 92 61.90 10.74 12.79
C PHE A 92 63.31 11.36 12.51
N PRO A 93 63.79 11.58 11.24
CA PRO A 93 63.13 12.56 10.35
C PRO A 93 63.13 12.35 8.80
N LEU A 94 62.05 12.90 8.23
CA LEU A 94 61.83 13.62 6.97
C LEU A 94 62.24 13.08 5.57
N MET A 95 61.21 13.18 4.69
CA MET A 95 61.26 13.49 3.25
C MET A 95 61.67 12.37 2.29
N THR A 96 60.74 11.48 1.96
CA THR A 96 60.54 11.06 0.56
C THR A 96 59.17 10.42 0.34
N ALA A 97 58.60 10.70 -0.85
CA ALA A 97 57.46 10.04 -1.49
C ALA A 97 56.05 10.36 -0.96
N LEU A 98 55.48 11.47 -1.45
CA LEU A 98 54.04 11.58 -1.64
C LEU A 98 53.67 10.74 -2.86
N VAL A 99 53.52 9.42 -2.66
CA VAL A 99 52.92 8.53 -3.67
C VAL A 99 51.43 8.82 -3.64
N VAL A 100 50.93 9.53 -4.65
CA VAL A 100 49.49 9.47 -4.97
C VAL A 100 49.28 8.12 -5.62
N THR A 101 49.03 7.09 -4.82
CA THR A 101 48.43 5.87 -5.36
C THR A 101 47.07 6.27 -5.90
N ALA A 102 46.91 6.24 -7.22
CA ALA A 102 45.58 6.32 -7.82
C ALA A 102 44.69 5.28 -7.10
N PRO A 103 43.54 5.67 -6.54
CA PRO A 103 42.60 4.67 -6.05
C PRO A 103 42.30 3.73 -7.23
N ARG A 104 42.34 2.42 -7.00
CA ARG A 104 41.65 1.47 -7.86
C ARG A 104 40.18 1.89 -7.86
N PHE A 105 39.80 2.70 -8.83
CA PHE A 105 38.41 2.89 -9.18
C PHE A 105 37.98 1.57 -9.80
N ASP A 106 37.31 0.74 -8.99
CA ASP A 106 36.38 -0.23 -9.55
C ASP A 106 35.40 0.59 -10.38
N LEU A 107 35.50 0.43 -11.70
CA LEU A 107 34.51 0.92 -12.64
C LEU A 107 33.20 0.29 -12.22
N GLY A 108 32.39 1.03 -11.46
CA GLY A 108 30.98 0.74 -11.27
C GLY A 108 30.40 0.54 -12.67
N GLN A 109 30.15 -0.71 -13.01
CA GLN A 109 29.70 -1.09 -14.33
C GLN A 109 28.38 -0.35 -14.60
N CYS A 110 28.36 0.49 -15.63
CA CYS A 110 27.13 0.74 -16.37
C CYS A 110 26.77 -0.58 -17.06
N THR A 111 26.10 -1.48 -16.33
CA THR A 111 25.67 -2.76 -16.86
C THR A 111 24.61 -2.54 -17.93
N GLN A 112 24.87 -3.05 -19.13
CA GLN A 112 23.83 -3.21 -20.14
C GLN A 112 22.74 -4.17 -19.66
N PRO A 113 21.49 -4.05 -20.16
CA PRO A 113 20.49 -5.10 -19.97
C PRO A 113 20.95 -6.37 -20.69
N GLY A 114 21.38 -7.36 -19.90
CA GLY A 114 21.85 -8.65 -20.40
C GLY A 114 20.71 -9.47 -21.02
N TYR A 115 20.96 -9.90 -22.25
CA TYR A 115 20.24 -10.98 -22.92
C TYR A 115 20.56 -12.29 -22.20
N ILE A 116 19.55 -12.96 -21.61
CA ILE A 116 19.72 -14.25 -20.93
C ILE A 116 19.32 -15.38 -21.90
N ASP A 117 20.26 -16.29 -22.17
CA ASP A 117 20.09 -17.55 -22.91
C ASP A 117 19.00 -18.43 -22.24
N PRO A 118 17.94 -18.87 -22.95
CA PRO A 118 16.88 -19.68 -22.38
C PRO A 118 17.30 -21.16 -22.40
N ARG A 119 18.08 -21.59 -21.40
CA ARG A 119 18.20 -23.03 -21.10
C ARG A 119 17.81 -23.33 -19.66
N PRO A 120 16.77 -24.15 -19.43
CA PRO A 120 16.35 -24.51 -18.08
C PRO A 120 17.37 -25.50 -17.47
N PRO A 121 17.76 -25.32 -16.19
CA PRO A 121 18.50 -26.35 -15.47
C PRO A 121 17.58 -27.55 -15.17
N PRO A 122 18.14 -28.77 -15.10
CA PRO A 122 17.37 -29.97 -14.76
C PRO A 122 16.86 -29.92 -13.32
N ALA A 123 15.63 -30.43 -13.13
CA ALA A 123 14.94 -30.44 -11.86
C ALA A 123 15.64 -31.33 -10.81
N PRO A 124 15.77 -30.89 -9.55
CA PRO A 124 16.19 -31.75 -8.45
C PRO A 124 15.03 -32.67 -7.98
N PRO A 125 15.36 -33.82 -7.36
CA PRO A 125 14.37 -34.83 -6.99
C PRO A 125 13.48 -34.39 -5.83
N VAL A 126 12.20 -34.75 -5.94
CA VAL A 126 11.13 -34.49 -4.97
C VAL A 126 11.37 -35.36 -3.72
N LEU A 127 11.65 -34.72 -2.58
CA LEU A 127 11.62 -35.34 -1.26
C LEU A 127 10.25 -35.12 -0.62
N PHE A 128 9.50 -36.20 -0.45
CA PHE A 128 8.28 -36.24 0.34
C PHE A 128 8.59 -35.98 1.82
N TRP A 129 8.02 -34.92 2.39
CA TRP A 129 7.96 -34.72 3.84
C TRP A 129 6.52 -34.85 4.34
N LYS A 130 6.31 -35.83 5.21
CA LYS A 130 5.10 -36.07 6.00
C LYS A 130 5.09 -35.06 7.14
N HIS A 131 4.09 -34.17 7.21
CA HIS A 131 3.92 -33.30 8.37
C HIS A 131 3.11 -34.00 9.46
N HIS A 132 3.72 -34.19 10.62
CA HIS A 132 3.04 -34.42 11.90
C HIS A 132 2.63 -33.08 12.51
N ILE A 133 1.38 -33.03 12.99
CA ILE A 133 0.73 -31.90 13.65
C ILE A 133 0.94 -32.06 15.17
N ILE A 134 1.45 -31.02 15.84
CA ILE A 134 1.24 -30.77 17.29
C ILE A 134 1.12 -29.24 17.49
N PRO A 135 0.09 -28.74 18.18
CA PRO A 135 -0.02 -27.35 18.58
C PRO A 135 0.44 -27.15 20.04
N ASP A 136 1.15 -26.07 20.32
CA ASP A 136 1.13 -25.43 21.66
C ASP A 136 1.71 -24.01 21.55
N ILE A 137 0.87 -22.99 21.67
CA ILE A 137 1.29 -21.60 21.85
C ILE A 137 0.61 -21.07 23.11
N ARG A 138 1.41 -20.83 24.15
CA ARG A 138 1.02 -20.10 25.35
C ARG A 138 1.00 -18.60 25.07
N CYS A 139 -0.12 -17.95 25.37
CA CYS A 139 -0.27 -16.51 25.38
C CYS A 139 0.51 -15.89 26.56
N MET A 140 1.35 -14.89 26.28
CA MET A 140 1.83 -13.93 27.28
C MET A 140 1.00 -12.66 27.19
N THR A 141 0.37 -12.29 28.30
CA THR A 141 -0.30 -11.01 28.54
C THR A 141 0.75 -9.94 28.87
N HIS A 142 0.68 -8.78 28.22
CA HIS A 142 1.42 -7.59 28.63
C HIS A 142 0.50 -6.40 28.88
N ALA A 143 0.87 -5.67 29.93
CA ALA A 143 0.11 -4.67 30.67
C ALA A 143 -0.14 -3.36 29.90
N GLY A 144 -1.26 -2.73 30.24
CA GLY A 144 -1.70 -1.44 29.70
C GLY A 144 -0.88 -0.25 30.20
N ILE A 145 -0.67 0.70 29.29
CA ILE A 145 -0.15 2.03 29.56
C ILE A 145 -1.29 3.02 29.32
N ALA A 146 -1.65 3.76 30.37
CA ALA A 146 -2.66 4.83 30.33
C ALA A 146 -2.04 6.14 29.80
N LEU A 147 -2.75 6.84 28.92
CA LEU A 147 -2.46 8.22 28.52
C LEU A 147 -3.77 9.04 28.41
N PRO A 148 -3.69 10.38 28.55
CA PRO A 148 -4.76 11.22 29.09
C PRO A 148 -5.75 11.74 28.03
N GLY A 149 -6.94 12.12 28.52
CA GLY A 149 -8.11 12.50 27.73
C GLY A 149 -8.02 13.83 26.97
N PRO A 150 -8.95 14.08 26.03
CA PRO A 150 -8.88 15.23 25.14
C PRO A 150 -9.62 16.47 25.65
N HIS A 151 -9.05 17.62 25.29
CA HIS A 151 -9.60 18.97 25.47
C HIS A 151 -10.82 19.22 24.57
N SER A 152 -11.80 19.91 25.15
CA SER A 152 -13.01 20.45 24.52
C SER A 152 -12.71 21.63 23.59
N PHE A 153 -13.23 21.62 22.36
CA PHE A 153 -13.35 22.81 21.51
C PHE A 153 -14.83 23.11 21.22
N ARG A 154 -15.23 24.35 21.54
CA ARG A 154 -16.55 24.95 21.25
C ARG A 154 -16.67 25.27 19.76
N ALA A 155 -17.80 24.90 19.16
CA ALA A 155 -18.22 25.33 17.83
C ALA A 155 -18.95 26.68 17.91
N SER A 156 -18.57 27.63 17.05
CA SER A 156 -19.29 28.87 16.81
C SER A 156 -20.22 28.73 15.60
N GLN A 157 -21.46 29.18 15.79
CA GLN A 157 -22.56 29.25 14.83
C GLN A 157 -22.28 30.21 13.67
N ILE A 158 -22.68 29.85 12.45
CA ILE A 158 -23.10 30.80 11.41
C ILE A 158 -24.37 30.25 10.75
N ARG A 159 -25.42 31.08 10.71
CA ARG A 159 -26.76 30.80 10.20
C ARG A 159 -27.08 31.75 9.04
N ALA A 160 -27.61 31.16 7.95
CA ALA A 160 -28.50 31.70 6.89
C ALA A 160 -27.97 32.88 6.03
N SER A 161 -28.38 33.10 4.78
CA SER A 161 -29.71 32.97 4.16
C SER A 161 -29.70 33.19 2.63
N HIS A 162 -30.76 32.68 1.96
CA HIS A 162 -31.40 33.17 0.70
C HIS A 162 -30.72 32.85 -0.65
N SER A 163 -31.39 32.60 -1.79
CA SER A 163 -32.81 32.47 -2.20
C SER A 163 -32.86 32.11 -3.71
N SER A 164 -33.97 31.47 -4.18
CA SER A 164 -34.65 31.62 -5.51
C SER A 164 -33.84 31.50 -6.84
N SER A 165 -34.29 31.01 -8.00
CA SER A 165 -35.55 30.50 -8.56
C SER A 165 -35.32 30.17 -10.06
N THR A 166 -36.07 29.19 -10.59
CA THR A 166 -36.70 29.10 -11.95
C THR A 166 -35.92 29.11 -13.30
N THR A 167 -36.30 28.11 -14.12
CA THR A 167 -36.57 28.09 -15.58
C THR A 167 -35.46 28.25 -16.63
N ALA A 168 -35.31 27.25 -17.53
CA ALA A 168 -35.69 27.29 -18.97
C ALA A 168 -34.86 26.33 -19.86
N THR A 169 -35.55 25.48 -20.63
CA THR A 169 -35.11 24.81 -21.89
C THR A 169 -34.99 25.82 -23.04
N PRO A 170 -34.16 25.67 -24.11
CA PRO A 170 -34.34 24.69 -25.24
C PRO A 170 -33.00 24.41 -26.03
N PRO A 171 -32.93 24.13 -27.37
CA PRO A 171 -33.63 23.22 -28.31
C PRO A 171 -32.69 22.25 -29.12
N ARG A 172 -33.29 21.38 -29.95
CA ARG A 172 -32.67 20.58 -31.05
C ARG A 172 -32.24 21.45 -32.27
N PRO A 173 -31.37 20.92 -33.15
CA PRO A 173 -31.78 20.80 -34.58
C PRO A 173 -31.29 19.54 -35.32
N ARG A 174 -31.56 19.54 -36.63
CA ARG A 174 -31.88 18.45 -37.57
C ARG A 174 -30.70 17.89 -38.40
N ASN A 175 -30.98 16.71 -38.98
CA ASN A 175 -30.33 16.00 -40.08
C ASN A 175 -29.90 16.87 -41.28
N LEU A 176 -28.80 16.47 -41.93
CA LEU A 176 -28.54 16.70 -43.36
C LEU A 176 -27.75 15.52 -43.97
N LEU A 177 -28.31 14.98 -45.05
CA LEU A 177 -27.76 13.99 -45.98
C LEU A 177 -26.77 14.66 -46.95
N CYS A 178 -25.77 13.92 -47.43
CA CYS A 178 -25.09 14.25 -48.68
C CYS A 178 -24.64 12.99 -49.44
N ASN A 179 -24.69 13.10 -50.76
CA ASN A 179 -24.78 12.03 -51.76
C ASN A 179 -23.42 11.48 -52.28
N GLN A 180 -23.59 10.30 -52.88
CA GLN A 180 -22.74 9.51 -53.79
C GLN A 180 -21.86 10.27 -54.81
N TRP A 181 -20.74 9.61 -55.15
CA TRP A 181 -20.17 9.57 -56.50
C TRP A 181 -19.55 8.19 -56.80
N SER A 182 -19.72 7.71 -58.04
CA SER A 182 -19.49 6.34 -58.51
C SER A 182 -18.23 6.19 -59.37
N SER A 183 -17.59 5.01 -59.41
CA SER A 183 -17.23 4.30 -60.68
C SER A 183 -16.60 2.91 -60.46
N ARG A 184 -17.30 1.88 -60.98
CA ARG A 184 -16.90 0.67 -61.77
C ARG A 184 -15.56 -0.06 -61.45
N HIS A 185 -15.63 -1.30 -60.94
CA HIS A 185 -15.64 -2.64 -61.61
C HIS A 185 -14.25 -3.32 -61.71
N LEU A 186 -14.05 -4.46 -61.03
CA LEU A 186 -13.75 -5.78 -61.64
C LEU A 186 -13.65 -6.90 -60.57
N SER A 187 -14.52 -7.91 -60.72
CA SER A 187 -14.25 -9.36 -60.64
C SER A 187 -13.36 -9.95 -59.52
N LEU A 188 -13.98 -10.64 -58.54
CA LEU A 188 -13.44 -11.88 -57.91
C LEU A 188 -14.52 -12.55 -57.04
N HIS A 189 -15.49 -13.21 -57.66
CA HIS A 189 -16.70 -13.72 -56.99
C HIS A 189 -16.66 -15.18 -56.52
N HIS A 190 -15.53 -15.89 -56.58
CA HIS A 190 -15.49 -17.33 -56.24
C HIS A 190 -14.52 -17.75 -55.13
N LEU A 191 -13.84 -16.81 -54.46
CA LEU A 191 -12.96 -17.15 -53.31
C LEU A 191 -13.52 -16.76 -51.93
N PHE A 192 -14.64 -16.02 -51.88
CA PHE A 192 -15.23 -15.55 -50.61
C PHE A 192 -16.30 -16.47 -50.01
N LEU A 193 -16.81 -17.47 -50.74
CA LEU A 193 -17.89 -18.33 -50.22
C LEU A 193 -17.39 -19.41 -49.23
N LEU A 194 -16.10 -19.75 -49.22
CA LEU A 194 -15.52 -20.71 -48.26
C LEU A 194 -15.03 -20.05 -46.96
N VAL A 195 -14.86 -18.73 -46.92
CA VAL A 195 -14.56 -17.97 -45.69
C VAL A 195 -15.85 -17.56 -44.96
N ALA A 196 -16.98 -17.43 -45.68
CA ALA A 196 -18.27 -17.09 -45.09
C ALA A 196 -18.93 -18.25 -44.31
N ILE A 197 -18.61 -19.52 -44.61
CA ILE A 197 -19.21 -20.68 -43.91
C ILE A 197 -18.50 -20.99 -42.57
N PHE A 198 -17.25 -20.57 -42.37
CA PHE A 198 -16.60 -20.61 -41.05
C PHE A 198 -16.93 -19.40 -40.16
N SER A 199 -17.63 -18.40 -40.70
CA SER A 199 -18.05 -17.19 -39.98
C SER A 199 -19.47 -17.28 -39.40
N SER A 200 -20.23 -18.33 -39.74
CA SER A 200 -21.64 -18.50 -39.35
C SER A 200 -21.90 -19.66 -38.40
N MET A 201 -20.86 -20.28 -37.83
CA MET A 201 -21.06 -21.07 -36.62
C MET A 201 -21.49 -20.10 -35.51
N PRO A 202 -22.63 -20.32 -34.84
CA PRO A 202 -22.97 -19.55 -33.65
C PRO A 202 -21.84 -19.81 -32.65
N ARG A 203 -20.94 -18.83 -32.49
CA ARG A 203 -20.24 -18.65 -31.23
C ARG A 203 -21.38 -18.51 -30.24
N GLY A 204 -21.68 -19.58 -29.51
CA GLY A 204 -22.61 -19.50 -28.39
C GLY A 204 -22.17 -18.28 -27.61
N SER A 205 -23.06 -17.28 -27.53
CA SER A 205 -22.82 -16.08 -26.75
C SER A 205 -22.55 -16.56 -25.34
N ALA A 206 -21.27 -16.72 -25.00
CA ALA A 206 -20.84 -16.94 -23.65
C ALA A 206 -21.43 -15.77 -22.90
N ALA A 207 -22.35 -16.07 -21.97
CA ALA A 207 -23.04 -15.08 -21.17
C ALA A 207 -22.02 -14.03 -20.75
N THR A 208 -22.19 -12.81 -21.27
CA THR A 208 -21.32 -11.68 -20.96
C THR A 208 -21.25 -11.58 -19.45
N SER A 209 -20.08 -11.88 -18.89
CA SER A 209 -19.85 -11.86 -17.45
C SER A 209 -20.35 -10.54 -16.90
N ASN A 210 -21.20 -10.58 -15.86
CA ASN A 210 -21.78 -9.44 -15.14
C ASN A 210 -20.69 -8.65 -14.37
N LEU A 211 -19.67 -8.16 -15.08
CA LEU A 211 -18.57 -7.36 -14.54
C LEU A 211 -18.73 -5.93 -15.03
N GLU A 212 -18.90 -5.00 -14.10
CA GLU A 212 -18.96 -3.57 -14.37
C GLU A 212 -17.60 -2.94 -14.05
N ILE A 213 -16.91 -2.40 -15.06
CA ILE A 213 -15.65 -1.68 -14.85
C ILE A 213 -15.96 -0.33 -14.20
N ARG A 214 -15.23 0.02 -13.14
CA ARG A 214 -15.34 1.33 -12.49
C ARG A 214 -14.00 2.03 -12.44
N ASP A 215 -14.03 3.31 -12.79
CA ASP A 215 -12.89 4.19 -12.63
C ASP A 215 -12.68 4.49 -11.15
N VAL A 216 -11.52 4.10 -10.62
CA VAL A 216 -11.08 4.49 -9.27
C VAL A 216 -10.40 5.86 -9.39
N PRO A 217 -10.90 6.93 -8.76
CA PRO A 217 -10.24 8.21 -8.83
C PRO A 217 -8.82 8.17 -8.22
N ARG A 218 -7.96 9.11 -8.61
CA ARG A 218 -6.61 9.21 -8.02
C ARG A 218 -6.67 9.97 -6.69
N CYS A 219 -6.01 9.43 -5.67
CA CYS A 219 -5.88 10.13 -4.40
C CYS A 219 -4.77 11.18 -4.49
N SER A 220 -5.15 12.46 -4.65
CA SER A 220 -4.20 13.59 -4.69
C SER A 220 -3.35 13.68 -3.42
N ARG A 221 -3.90 13.37 -2.24
CA ARG A 221 -3.17 13.38 -0.96
C ARG A 221 -2.23 12.19 -0.75
N ALA A 222 -2.59 11.00 -1.23
CA ALA A 222 -1.69 9.84 -1.15
C ALA A 222 -0.34 10.14 -1.83
N TYR A 223 -0.38 10.96 -2.88
CA TYR A 223 0.78 11.45 -3.59
C TYR A 223 1.64 12.43 -2.78
N GLU A 224 1.03 13.31 -1.98
CA GLU A 224 1.74 14.31 -1.19
C GLU A 224 2.42 13.73 0.06
N VAL A 225 1.76 12.81 0.76
CA VAL A 225 2.33 12.19 1.98
C VAL A 225 3.53 11.31 1.66
N GLY A 226 3.61 10.78 0.43
CA GLY A 226 4.78 10.07 -0.07
C GLY A 226 6.06 10.92 -0.22
N GLN A 227 5.96 12.26 -0.16
CA GLN A 227 7.09 13.16 -0.44
C GLN A 227 7.96 13.48 0.78
N GLY A 228 7.51 13.14 2.00
CA GLY A 228 8.13 13.64 3.24
C GLY A 228 9.31 12.84 3.82
N SER A 229 9.50 11.57 3.47
CA SER A 229 10.67 10.76 3.90
C SER A 229 10.59 9.33 3.32
N GLU A 230 11.22 9.14 2.16
CA GLU A 230 11.46 7.90 1.39
C GLU A 230 10.51 6.70 1.61
N PRO A 231 9.61 6.40 0.66
CA PRO A 231 9.41 5.01 0.25
C PRO A 231 9.69 4.78 -1.23
N LYS A 232 10.44 3.70 -1.51
CA LYS A 232 11.16 3.35 -2.75
C LYS A 232 10.32 3.00 -4.00
N TRP A 233 9.04 3.38 -4.09
CA TRP A 233 8.24 3.18 -5.31
C TRP A 233 7.51 4.44 -5.81
N LEU A 234 7.63 5.56 -5.09
CA LEU A 234 6.86 6.76 -5.38
C LEU A 234 7.43 7.59 -6.54
N ARG A 235 6.50 8.03 -7.39
CA ARG A 235 6.67 8.85 -8.60
C ARG A 235 7.12 10.27 -8.26
N ASP A 236 8.37 10.59 -8.60
CA ASP A 236 8.88 11.96 -8.50
C ASP A 236 8.06 12.90 -9.40
N LYS A 237 7.86 14.14 -8.96
CA LYS A 237 6.92 15.14 -9.53
C LYS A 237 7.26 15.58 -10.96
N SER A 238 8.43 15.22 -11.48
CA SER A 238 8.86 15.57 -12.83
C SER A 238 8.41 14.54 -13.87
N ASN A 239 7.13 14.58 -14.26
CA ASN A 239 6.59 14.03 -15.52
C ASN A 239 6.93 12.59 -15.98
N GLU A 240 7.48 11.73 -15.13
CA GLU A 240 7.85 10.37 -15.51
C GLU A 240 6.88 9.34 -14.90
N SER A 241 6.43 8.39 -15.72
CA SER A 241 5.72 7.19 -15.28
C SER A 241 6.76 6.12 -14.93
N TRP A 242 6.66 5.54 -13.73
CA TRP A 242 7.32 4.26 -13.47
C TRP A 242 6.71 3.22 -14.41
N HIS A 243 7.45 2.82 -15.42
CA HIS A 243 7.09 1.65 -16.19
C HIS A 243 7.81 0.46 -15.56
N PHE A 244 7.03 -0.52 -15.10
CA PHE A 244 7.55 -1.87 -14.88
C PHE A 244 8.28 -2.30 -16.15
N ALA A 245 9.62 -2.27 -16.14
CA ALA A 245 10.44 -2.68 -17.29
C ALA A 245 10.28 -4.17 -17.63
N GLY A 246 9.52 -4.93 -16.84
CA GLY A 246 9.12 -6.30 -17.12
C GLY A 246 7.60 -6.43 -17.17
N ARG A 247 7.05 -6.51 -18.39
CA ARG A 247 5.64 -6.76 -18.75
C ARG A 247 4.65 -5.82 -18.05
N ASN A 248 3.83 -5.10 -18.83
CA ASN A 248 2.69 -4.34 -18.31
C ASN A 248 1.77 -5.28 -17.49
N LEU A 249 1.97 -5.36 -16.17
CA LEU A 249 1.07 -6.08 -15.29
C LEU A 249 -0.24 -5.31 -15.24
N THR A 250 -1.20 -5.82 -15.98
CA THR A 250 -2.60 -5.46 -15.84
C THR A 250 -3.21 -6.35 -14.77
N MET A 251 -3.77 -5.76 -13.74
CA MET A 251 -4.43 -6.50 -12.65
C MET A 251 -5.88 -6.04 -12.55
N THR A 252 -6.80 -6.98 -12.40
CA THR A 252 -8.23 -6.71 -12.28
C THR A 252 -8.65 -7.12 -10.88
N ILE A 253 -8.98 -6.14 -10.05
CA ILE A 253 -9.45 -6.32 -8.69
C ILE A 253 -10.97 -6.36 -8.73
N GLU A 254 -11.54 -7.49 -8.33
CA GLU A 254 -12.97 -7.64 -8.17
C GLU A 254 -13.39 -7.31 -6.75
N ALA A 255 -14.51 -6.60 -6.62
CA ALA A 255 -15.27 -6.52 -5.38
C ALA A 255 -16.69 -7.06 -5.58
N ASP A 256 -17.18 -7.65 -4.51
CA ASP A 256 -18.57 -7.99 -4.36
C ASP A 256 -19.44 -6.73 -4.10
N PRO A 257 -20.76 -6.81 -4.29
CA PRO A 257 -21.62 -5.62 -4.36
C PRO A 257 -21.96 -4.97 -3.00
N TRP A 258 -21.29 -5.35 -1.91
CA TRP A 258 -21.48 -4.73 -0.60
C TRP A 258 -20.36 -3.73 -0.28
N LYS A 259 -20.65 -2.81 0.65
CA LYS A 259 -19.81 -1.62 0.85
C LYS A 259 -18.40 -1.91 1.35
N SER A 260 -18.19 -2.87 2.25
CA SER A 260 -16.84 -3.20 2.72
C SER A 260 -15.97 -3.72 1.58
N ALA A 261 -16.47 -4.64 0.74
CA ALA A 261 -15.72 -5.17 -0.40
C ALA A 261 -15.38 -4.07 -1.42
N GLU A 262 -16.31 -3.15 -1.65
CA GLU A 262 -16.07 -1.94 -2.45
C GLU A 262 -14.88 -1.14 -1.90
N LEU A 263 -14.92 -0.77 -0.62
CA LEU A 263 -13.90 0.10 -0.02
C LEU A 263 -12.53 -0.59 0.05
N THR A 264 -12.48 -1.88 0.40
CA THR A 264 -11.24 -2.65 0.46
C THR A 264 -10.65 -2.89 -0.94
N GLY A 265 -11.50 -3.10 -1.94
CA GLY A 265 -11.11 -3.20 -3.35
C GLY A 265 -10.58 -1.88 -3.92
N ILE A 266 -11.23 -0.74 -3.63
CA ILE A 266 -10.76 0.60 -4.03
C ILE A 266 -9.43 0.92 -3.35
N LEU A 267 -9.29 0.64 -2.04
CA LEU A 267 -8.04 0.82 -1.30
C LEU A 267 -6.90 0.02 -1.93
N THR A 268 -7.13 -1.27 -2.19
CA THR A 268 -6.14 -2.16 -2.79
C THR A 268 -5.74 -1.69 -4.19
N THR A 269 -6.71 -1.33 -5.01
CA THR A 269 -6.47 -0.81 -6.37
C THR A 269 -5.67 0.48 -6.34
N THR A 270 -6.00 1.39 -5.42
CA THR A 270 -5.30 2.67 -5.24
C THR A 270 -3.86 2.46 -4.82
N LEU A 271 -3.59 1.59 -3.84
CA LEU A 271 -2.22 1.30 -3.41
C LEU A 271 -1.40 0.62 -4.51
N LEU A 272 -1.98 -0.36 -5.22
CA LEU A 272 -1.31 -1.01 -6.36
C LEU A 272 -0.95 -0.01 -7.45
N ARG A 273 -1.89 0.87 -7.81
CA ARG A 273 -1.72 1.81 -8.91
C ARG A 273 -0.87 3.02 -8.55
N ASP A 274 -1.22 3.70 -7.46
CA ASP A 274 -0.67 5.01 -7.13
C ASP A 274 0.61 4.91 -6.28
N VAL A 275 0.80 3.79 -5.55
CA VAL A 275 2.02 3.54 -4.75
C VAL A 275 2.99 2.58 -5.44
N MET A 276 2.49 1.46 -5.99
CA MET A 276 3.35 0.43 -6.59
C MET A 276 3.50 0.54 -8.13
N GLY A 277 2.76 1.44 -8.79
CA GLY A 277 2.83 1.64 -10.24
C GLY A 277 2.27 0.48 -11.08
N VAL A 278 1.44 -0.39 -10.49
CA VAL A 278 0.78 -1.50 -11.19
C VAL A 278 -0.42 -0.97 -11.97
N ASN A 279 -0.64 -1.46 -13.20
CA ASN A 279 -1.85 -1.11 -13.95
C ASN A 279 -3.06 -1.89 -13.40
N ALA A 280 -3.59 -1.46 -12.26
CA ALA A 280 -4.72 -2.08 -11.60
C ALA A 280 -6.04 -1.42 -12.00
N THR A 281 -7.02 -2.23 -12.38
CA THR A 281 -8.41 -1.84 -12.63
C THR A 281 -9.33 -2.47 -11.58
N PHE A 282 -10.45 -1.82 -11.32
CA PHE A 282 -11.43 -2.27 -10.34
C PHE A 282 -12.74 -2.60 -11.04
N VAL A 283 -13.37 -3.72 -10.66
CA VAL A 283 -14.63 -4.20 -11.25
C VAL A 283 -15.59 -4.66 -10.17
N TYR A 284 -16.90 -4.43 -10.40
CA TYR A 284 -17.95 -5.03 -9.60
C TYR A 284 -18.42 -6.34 -10.20
N ALA A 285 -18.56 -7.36 -9.36
CA ALA A 285 -19.40 -8.50 -9.67
C ALA A 285 -20.83 -8.23 -9.20
N SER A 286 -21.82 -8.70 -9.98
CA SER A 286 -23.23 -8.71 -9.55
C SER A 286 -23.50 -9.61 -8.34
N GLY A 287 -22.53 -10.42 -7.92
CA GLY A 287 -22.61 -11.30 -6.77
C GLY A 287 -21.39 -12.21 -6.59
N SER A 288 -21.33 -12.85 -5.43
CA SER A 288 -20.16 -13.57 -4.94
C SER A 288 -20.06 -15.03 -5.39
N GLY A 289 -21.15 -15.61 -5.89
CA GLY A 289 -21.28 -17.06 -6.10
C GLY A 289 -20.52 -17.68 -7.28
N ASP A 290 -19.78 -16.91 -8.08
CA ASP A 290 -18.95 -17.42 -9.19
C ASP A 290 -17.50 -16.90 -9.13
N LEU A 291 -17.10 -16.32 -7.99
CA LEU A 291 -15.79 -15.68 -7.82
C LEU A 291 -14.62 -16.59 -8.24
N TYR A 292 -14.57 -17.82 -7.71
CA TYR A 292 -13.46 -18.73 -7.99
C TYR A 292 -13.40 -19.14 -9.46
N LYS A 293 -14.55 -19.28 -10.12
CA LYS A 293 -14.61 -19.55 -11.56
C LYS A 293 -14.04 -18.36 -12.33
N ARG A 294 -14.42 -17.13 -11.99
CA ARG A 294 -13.90 -15.91 -12.65
C ARG A 294 -12.38 -15.78 -12.50
N ILE A 295 -11.83 -16.08 -11.31
CA ILE A 295 -10.38 -16.13 -11.09
C ILE A 295 -9.74 -17.25 -11.94
N SER A 296 -10.31 -18.46 -11.89
CA SER A 296 -9.76 -19.63 -12.59
C SER A 296 -9.75 -19.47 -14.12
N ASN A 297 -10.73 -18.74 -14.65
CA ASN A 297 -10.86 -18.42 -16.07
C ASN A 297 -10.03 -17.19 -16.48
N GLY A 298 -9.40 -16.49 -15.53
CA GLY A 298 -8.63 -15.28 -15.77
C GLY A 298 -9.47 -14.07 -16.14
N GLN A 299 -10.76 -14.05 -15.81
CA GLN A 299 -11.62 -12.88 -15.99
C GLN A 299 -11.30 -11.79 -14.97
N VAL A 300 -10.95 -12.19 -13.75
CA VAL A 300 -10.44 -11.32 -12.69
C VAL A 300 -9.17 -11.90 -12.09
N HIS A 301 -8.35 -11.05 -11.50
CA HIS A 301 -7.04 -11.45 -10.98
C HIS A 301 -7.05 -11.66 -9.47
N PHE A 302 -7.88 -10.92 -8.75
CA PHE A 302 -7.87 -10.90 -7.29
C PHE A 302 -9.20 -10.39 -6.72
N ASN A 303 -9.64 -10.93 -5.60
CA ASN A 303 -10.70 -10.39 -4.75
C ASN A 303 -10.16 -10.28 -3.32
N VAL A 304 -10.39 -9.11 -2.72
CA VAL A 304 -9.79 -8.70 -1.44
C VAL A 304 -10.58 -9.24 -0.25
N GLU A 305 -11.88 -9.49 -0.40
CA GLU A 305 -12.79 -9.77 0.71
C GLU A 305 -13.72 -10.94 0.39
N VAL A 306 -13.28 -12.14 0.72
CA VAL A 306 -13.99 -13.40 0.44
C VAL A 306 -14.58 -13.97 1.72
N TRP A 307 -15.91 -13.89 1.82
CA TRP A 307 -16.73 -14.66 2.75
C TRP A 307 -16.68 -16.13 2.32
N SER A 308 -16.17 -17.01 3.18
CA SER A 308 -15.65 -18.32 2.77
C SER A 308 -16.65 -19.45 2.96
N ASN A 309 -17.61 -19.32 3.86
CA ASN A 309 -18.42 -20.49 4.23
C ASN A 309 -19.40 -20.95 3.17
N ASP A 310 -19.97 -20.03 2.39
CA ASP A 310 -20.86 -20.37 1.29
C ASP A 310 -20.11 -20.76 0.00
N LYS A 311 -18.76 -20.84 0.08
CA LYS A 311 -17.86 -21.10 -1.05
C LYS A 311 -16.84 -22.21 -0.74
N LEU A 312 -17.07 -23.04 0.28
CA LEU A 312 -16.08 -24.05 0.67
C LEU A 312 -15.85 -25.08 -0.46
N ASN A 313 -16.90 -25.49 -1.16
CA ASN A 313 -16.75 -26.39 -2.32
C ASN A 313 -15.96 -25.74 -3.46
N GLU A 314 -16.19 -24.45 -3.73
CA GLU A 314 -15.46 -23.70 -4.76
C GLU A 314 -13.99 -23.53 -4.38
N TYR A 315 -13.69 -23.28 -3.10
CA TYR A 315 -12.33 -23.26 -2.57
C TYR A 315 -11.63 -24.61 -2.75
N GLN A 316 -12.27 -25.71 -2.33
CA GLN A 316 -11.71 -27.05 -2.47
C GLN A 316 -11.43 -27.39 -3.94
N GLU A 317 -12.35 -27.03 -4.84
CA GLU A 317 -12.20 -27.31 -6.25
C GLU A 317 -11.10 -26.44 -6.90
N HIS A 318 -11.18 -25.12 -6.77
CA HIS A 318 -10.32 -24.22 -7.54
C HIS A 318 -8.97 -23.92 -6.90
N VAL A 319 -8.88 -23.93 -5.56
CA VAL A 319 -7.64 -23.70 -4.82
C VAL A 319 -6.92 -25.01 -4.57
N VAL A 320 -7.59 -25.98 -3.92
CA VAL A 320 -6.92 -27.21 -3.45
C VAL A 320 -6.69 -28.21 -4.58
N LYS A 321 -7.73 -28.56 -5.35
CA LYS A 321 -7.61 -29.60 -6.39
C LYS A 321 -7.00 -29.08 -7.68
N GLN A 322 -7.50 -27.95 -8.20
CA GLN A 322 -7.10 -27.45 -9.52
C GLN A 322 -5.87 -26.54 -9.48
N GLY A 323 -5.57 -25.89 -8.35
CA GLY A 323 -4.51 -24.88 -8.25
C GLY A 323 -4.66 -23.72 -9.25
N LYS A 324 -5.91 -23.39 -9.64
CA LYS A 324 -6.23 -22.30 -10.56
C LYS A 324 -6.56 -20.99 -9.84
N ALA A 325 -6.90 -21.08 -8.57
CA ALA A 325 -6.96 -19.97 -7.62
C ALA A 325 -5.92 -20.22 -6.51
N GLU A 326 -5.52 -19.18 -5.82
CA GLU A 326 -4.57 -19.22 -4.71
C GLU A 326 -5.13 -18.42 -3.54
N ASP A 327 -4.97 -18.95 -2.32
CA ASP A 327 -5.31 -18.30 -1.06
C ASP A 327 -4.18 -17.33 -0.67
N PHE A 328 -4.47 -16.04 -0.58
CA PHE A 328 -3.52 -14.98 -0.20
C PHE A 328 -3.58 -14.65 1.30
N GLY A 329 -4.26 -15.48 2.09
CA GLY A 329 -4.41 -15.33 3.54
C GLY A 329 -5.58 -14.43 3.93
N LEU A 330 -5.61 -14.08 5.22
CA LEU A 330 -6.71 -13.32 5.81
C LEU A 330 -6.63 -11.83 5.49
N ILE A 331 -7.79 -11.18 5.37
CA ILE A 331 -7.88 -9.72 5.24
C ILE A 331 -7.56 -9.01 6.56
N GLY A 332 -7.74 -9.66 7.72
CA GLY A 332 -7.36 -9.13 9.04
C GLY A 332 -8.51 -8.74 9.97
N TYR A 333 -9.76 -8.83 9.51
CA TYR A 333 -10.96 -8.74 10.35
C TYR A 333 -11.89 -9.91 10.08
N ASP A 334 -12.74 -10.19 11.05
CA ASP A 334 -13.80 -11.20 11.01
C ASP A 334 -15.11 -10.60 10.48
N GLY A 335 -15.98 -11.45 9.96
CA GLY A 335 -17.33 -11.09 9.55
C GLY A 335 -18.35 -12.08 10.07
N GLN A 336 -19.56 -11.62 10.37
CA GLN A 336 -20.66 -12.48 10.76
C GLN A 336 -21.98 -12.01 10.16
N SER A 337 -22.59 -12.86 9.35
CA SER A 337 -23.95 -12.68 8.86
C SER A 337 -24.98 -13.06 9.93
N GLY A 338 -26.22 -12.59 9.81
CA GLY A 338 -27.27 -13.00 10.74
C GLY A 338 -28.60 -12.30 10.52
N ILE A 339 -29.58 -12.73 11.33
CA ILE A 339 -30.86 -12.04 11.47
C ILE A 339 -30.75 -11.04 12.62
N TYR A 340 -31.25 -9.83 12.39
CA TYR A 340 -31.26 -8.75 13.34
C TYR A 340 -32.70 -8.28 13.57
N LEU A 341 -32.96 -7.80 14.79
CA LEU A 341 -34.24 -7.22 15.21
C LEU A 341 -33.98 -5.83 15.77
N THR A 342 -34.76 -4.85 15.36
CA THR A 342 -34.78 -3.49 15.94
C THR A 342 -34.96 -3.53 17.46
N ARG A 343 -34.22 -2.67 18.18
CA ARG A 343 -34.21 -2.66 19.65
C ARG A 343 -35.57 -2.43 20.31
N ASN A 344 -36.49 -1.74 19.63
CA ASN A 344 -37.80 -1.39 20.19
C ASN A 344 -38.55 -2.58 20.83
N ALA A 345 -38.45 -3.78 20.23
CA ALA A 345 -39.05 -4.98 20.79
C ALA A 345 -38.53 -5.32 22.20
N ARG A 346 -37.24 -5.10 22.47
CA ARG A 346 -36.62 -5.28 23.79
C ARG A 346 -37.03 -4.23 24.81
N THR A 347 -37.28 -3.01 24.35
CA THR A 347 -37.81 -1.95 25.21
C THR A 347 -39.26 -2.22 25.61
N LEU A 348 -40.08 -2.73 24.69
CA LEU A 348 -41.48 -3.06 24.95
C LEU A 348 -41.66 -4.33 25.79
N TYR A 349 -40.74 -5.29 25.65
CA TYR A 349 -40.80 -6.56 26.36
C TYR A 349 -39.47 -6.89 27.06
N PRO A 350 -39.11 -6.14 28.11
CA PRO A 350 -37.82 -6.31 28.80
C PRO A 350 -37.69 -7.65 29.52
N ASP A 351 -38.81 -8.26 29.92
CA ASP A 351 -38.87 -9.53 30.67
C ASP A 351 -38.68 -10.76 29.78
N LEU A 352 -38.67 -10.60 28.45
CA LEU A 352 -38.38 -11.70 27.56
C LEU A 352 -36.92 -12.14 27.72
N ASN A 353 -36.69 -13.44 27.63
CA ASN A 353 -35.34 -13.97 27.58
C ASN A 353 -34.71 -13.67 26.20
N TRP A 354 -34.11 -12.49 26.05
CA TRP A 354 -33.40 -12.05 24.84
C TRP A 354 -32.14 -12.86 24.52
N THR A 355 -31.73 -13.78 25.41
CA THR A 355 -30.68 -14.77 25.13
C THR A 355 -31.22 -16.08 24.54
N ALA A 356 -32.55 -16.24 24.51
CA ALA A 356 -33.16 -17.39 23.86
C ALA A 356 -32.85 -17.40 22.36
N LYS A 357 -32.80 -18.60 21.78
CA LYS A 357 -32.53 -18.78 20.36
C LYS A 357 -33.66 -18.18 19.51
N ALA A 358 -33.30 -17.71 18.32
CA ALA A 358 -34.15 -16.97 17.42
C ALA A 358 -35.40 -17.76 16.98
N ASP A 359 -35.28 -19.07 16.85
CA ASP A 359 -36.37 -20.01 16.54
C ASP A 359 -37.46 -20.08 17.60
N ILE A 360 -37.14 -19.69 18.84
CA ILE A 360 -38.11 -19.55 19.94
C ILE A 360 -38.67 -18.12 19.95
N LEU A 361 -37.80 -17.11 19.89
CA LEU A 361 -38.20 -15.69 19.99
C LEU A 361 -39.12 -15.26 18.86
N LEU A 362 -38.80 -15.65 17.62
CA LEU A 362 -39.55 -15.26 16.41
C LEU A 362 -40.86 -16.04 16.23
N LYS A 363 -41.21 -16.95 17.15
CA LYS A 363 -42.53 -17.59 17.21
C LYS A 363 -43.46 -17.00 18.27
N ARG A 364 -42.95 -16.11 19.13
CA ARG A 364 -43.73 -15.50 20.20
C ARG A 364 -44.77 -14.52 19.63
N PRO A 365 -46.06 -14.65 19.99
CA PRO A 365 -47.10 -13.71 19.55
C PRO A 365 -46.79 -12.26 19.89
N GLU A 366 -46.16 -12.01 21.04
CA GLU A 366 -45.73 -10.69 21.49
C GLU A 366 -44.76 -10.07 20.50
N ILE A 367 -43.76 -10.83 20.03
CA ILE A 367 -42.78 -10.35 19.04
C ILE A 367 -43.43 -10.21 17.67
N LEU A 368 -44.20 -11.20 17.23
CA LEU A 368 -44.85 -11.17 15.92
C LEU A 368 -45.87 -10.04 15.78
N SER A 369 -46.52 -9.62 16.86
CA SER A 369 -47.44 -8.50 16.84
C SER A 369 -46.77 -7.15 16.55
N LEU A 370 -45.46 -7.03 16.80
CA LEU A 370 -44.68 -5.82 16.54
C LEU A 370 -44.13 -5.71 15.10
N LEU A 371 -44.13 -6.83 14.36
CA LEU A 371 -43.51 -6.89 13.04
C LEU A 371 -44.53 -6.51 11.96
N PRO A 372 -44.07 -5.93 10.83
CA PRO A 372 -44.94 -5.54 9.74
C PRO A 372 -45.57 -6.76 9.06
N ARG A 373 -46.79 -6.57 8.55
CA ARG A 373 -47.45 -7.53 7.67
C ARG A 373 -46.97 -7.35 6.24
N LEU A 374 -47.33 -8.29 5.37
CA LEU A 374 -46.90 -8.26 3.97
C LEU A 374 -47.42 -7.02 3.23
N GLU A 375 -48.66 -6.61 3.52
CA GLU A 375 -49.28 -5.40 2.97
C GLU A 375 -48.52 -4.11 3.36
N ASP A 376 -47.88 -4.10 4.53
CA ASP A 376 -47.11 -2.95 5.05
C ASP A 376 -45.67 -2.94 4.52
N ALA A 377 -45.22 -4.03 3.89
CA ALA A 377 -43.84 -4.18 3.45
C ALA A 377 -43.46 -3.16 2.37
N GLY A 378 -44.43 -2.64 1.61
CA GLY A 378 -44.19 -1.77 0.45
C GLY A 378 -43.54 -2.51 -0.74
N PRO A 379 -43.08 -1.78 -1.77
CA PRO A 379 -42.60 -2.38 -3.02
C PRO A 379 -41.29 -3.17 -2.85
N THR A 380 -41.17 -4.31 -3.52
CA THR A 380 -39.94 -5.13 -3.53
C THR A 380 -38.86 -4.55 -4.43
N ALA A 381 -37.61 -4.96 -4.19
CA ALA A 381 -36.46 -4.48 -4.95
C ALA A 381 -36.50 -4.92 -6.42
N ARG A 382 -36.11 -4.00 -7.30
CA ARG A 382 -35.99 -4.22 -8.74
C ARG A 382 -34.62 -3.74 -9.23
N PHE A 383 -34.09 -4.41 -10.24
CA PHE A 383 -32.96 -3.91 -11.02
C PHE A 383 -33.39 -2.73 -11.89
N ASN A 384 -32.43 -2.03 -12.48
CA ASN A 384 -32.68 -0.87 -13.35
C ASN A 384 -33.51 -1.20 -14.61
N ASN A 385 -33.48 -2.46 -15.06
CA ASN A 385 -34.31 -2.95 -16.16
C ASN A 385 -35.76 -3.27 -15.74
N GLY A 386 -36.12 -3.01 -14.48
CA GLY A 386 -37.45 -3.26 -13.92
C GLY A 386 -37.70 -4.69 -13.45
N THR A 387 -36.81 -5.64 -13.70
CA THR A 387 -36.98 -7.02 -13.22
C THR A 387 -36.75 -7.10 -11.71
N PHE A 388 -37.43 -8.02 -11.04
CA PHE A 388 -37.24 -8.20 -9.60
C PHE A 388 -35.84 -8.73 -9.30
N VAL A 389 -35.24 -8.19 -8.24
CA VAL A 389 -33.94 -8.66 -7.72
C VAL A 389 -33.98 -10.15 -7.42
N CYS A 390 -35.12 -10.60 -6.90
CA CYS A 390 -35.40 -11.99 -6.64
C CYS A 390 -36.57 -12.44 -7.53
N SER A 391 -36.29 -13.34 -8.48
CA SER A 391 -37.21 -13.80 -9.52
C SER A 391 -37.08 -15.29 -9.75
N GLU A 392 -38.15 -15.96 -10.16
CA GLU A 392 -38.20 -17.41 -10.38
C GLU A 392 -37.15 -17.87 -11.42
N THR A 393 -36.83 -17.02 -12.38
CA THR A 393 -35.82 -17.29 -13.42
C THR A 393 -34.41 -17.47 -12.86
N HIS A 394 -34.06 -16.71 -11.82
CA HIS A 394 -32.71 -16.74 -11.23
C HIS A 394 -32.67 -17.51 -9.91
N TYR A 395 -33.77 -17.46 -9.14
CA TYR A 395 -33.92 -18.06 -7.82
C TYR A 395 -35.26 -18.81 -7.81
N PRO A 396 -35.28 -20.13 -8.07
CA PRO A 396 -36.52 -20.89 -8.29
C PRO A 396 -37.54 -20.85 -7.13
N TRP A 397 -37.09 -20.54 -5.91
CA TRP A 397 -37.96 -20.41 -4.74
C TRP A 397 -38.65 -19.05 -4.63
N CYS A 398 -38.32 -18.09 -5.49
CA CYS A 398 -38.67 -16.70 -5.30
C CYS A 398 -39.67 -16.19 -6.32
N LYS A 399 -40.72 -15.52 -5.87
CA LYS A 399 -41.78 -14.96 -6.72
C LYS A 399 -41.94 -13.47 -6.49
N ASN A 400 -41.74 -12.66 -7.53
CA ASN A 400 -41.94 -11.21 -7.52
C ASN A 400 -41.21 -10.46 -6.39
N GLY A 401 -39.99 -10.88 -6.06
CA GLY A 401 -39.21 -10.28 -4.96
C GLY A 401 -39.62 -10.75 -3.58
N ILE A 402 -40.29 -11.90 -3.46
CA ILE A 402 -40.78 -12.47 -2.21
C ILE A 402 -40.49 -13.98 -2.19
N TYR A 403 -40.07 -14.49 -1.03
CA TYR A 403 -40.11 -15.91 -0.71
C TYR A 403 -41.15 -16.14 0.39
N THR A 404 -42.15 -16.97 0.08
CA THR A 404 -43.20 -17.40 1.02
C THR A 404 -42.92 -18.84 1.42
N PRO A 405 -42.59 -19.12 2.69
CA PRO A 405 -42.32 -20.50 3.10
C PRO A 405 -43.62 -21.32 3.16
N PRO A 406 -43.54 -22.68 3.16
CA PRO A 406 -44.70 -23.56 3.13
C PRO A 406 -45.75 -23.25 4.21
N GLN A 407 -45.31 -22.99 5.45
CA GLN A 407 -46.18 -22.68 6.58
C GLN A 407 -46.96 -21.36 6.45
N CYS A 408 -46.51 -20.45 5.58
CA CYS A 408 -47.19 -19.18 5.30
C CYS A 408 -48.02 -19.21 4.02
N SER A 409 -48.01 -20.33 3.28
CA SER A 409 -48.59 -20.38 1.92
C SER A 409 -50.12 -20.42 1.93
N SER A 410 -50.73 -21.06 2.93
CA SER A 410 -52.19 -21.13 3.10
C SER A 410 -52.79 -19.86 3.69
N ASN A 411 -52.05 -19.15 4.53
CA ASN A 411 -52.47 -17.89 5.15
C ASN A 411 -51.29 -16.91 5.28
N PRO A 412 -50.94 -16.17 4.21
CA PRO A 412 -49.84 -15.21 4.27
C PRO A 412 -50.03 -14.12 5.34
N GLY A 413 -51.28 -13.77 5.67
CA GLY A 413 -51.61 -12.74 6.67
C GLY A 413 -51.29 -13.13 8.11
N SER A 414 -51.16 -14.43 8.42
CA SER A 414 -50.70 -14.86 9.75
C SER A 414 -49.19 -14.70 9.93
N CYS A 415 -48.42 -14.53 8.84
CA CYS A 415 -46.97 -14.37 8.89
C CYS A 415 -46.54 -12.90 8.93
N ARG A 416 -45.26 -12.68 9.20
CA ARG A 416 -44.64 -11.35 9.30
C ARG A 416 -43.47 -11.19 8.35
N VAL A 417 -43.05 -9.97 8.10
CA VAL A 417 -42.00 -9.71 7.12
C VAL A 417 -40.62 -9.79 7.75
N LEU A 418 -39.73 -10.52 7.07
CA LEU A 418 -38.29 -10.44 7.26
C LEU A 418 -37.69 -9.76 6.02
N TYR A 419 -36.95 -8.66 6.21
CA TYR A 419 -36.32 -7.95 5.09
C TYR A 419 -34.95 -8.53 4.73
N MET A 420 -34.68 -8.75 3.45
CA MET A 420 -33.36 -9.20 2.96
C MET A 420 -32.87 -8.29 1.82
N PRO A 421 -31.60 -7.84 1.80
CA PRO A 421 -31.12 -6.94 0.75
C PRO A 421 -31.03 -7.59 -0.65
N HIS A 422 -30.51 -8.81 -0.71
CA HIS A 422 -30.27 -9.47 -2.01
C HIS A 422 -30.13 -10.99 -1.82
N PRO A 423 -30.78 -11.83 -2.66
CA PRO A 423 -30.74 -13.29 -2.54
C PRO A 423 -29.34 -13.90 -2.75
N SER A 424 -28.45 -13.21 -3.49
CA SER A 424 -27.09 -13.73 -3.72
C SER A 424 -26.18 -13.70 -2.49
N TYR A 425 -26.56 -13.01 -1.40
CA TYR A 425 -25.71 -12.87 -0.22
C TYR A 425 -25.60 -14.18 0.57
N THR A 426 -26.68 -14.98 0.60
CA THR A 426 -26.73 -16.28 1.28
C THR A 426 -27.60 -17.25 0.50
N VAL A 427 -27.30 -17.46 -0.78
CA VAL A 427 -28.11 -18.18 -1.80
C VAL A 427 -28.98 -19.33 -1.23
N GLY A 428 -30.22 -19.01 -0.86
CA GLY A 428 -31.22 -19.97 -0.37
C GLY A 428 -31.11 -20.35 1.12
N LEU A 429 -30.04 -19.96 1.80
CA LEU A 429 -29.74 -20.35 3.16
C LEU A 429 -30.71 -19.74 4.17
N LEU A 430 -31.00 -18.45 4.04
CA LEU A 430 -31.95 -17.74 4.90
C LEU A 430 -33.36 -18.29 4.74
N GLU A 431 -33.78 -18.54 3.50
CA GLU A 431 -35.10 -19.05 3.16
C GLU A 431 -35.28 -20.47 3.68
N GLN A 432 -34.25 -21.31 3.53
CA GLN A 432 -34.24 -22.65 4.09
C GLN A 432 -34.22 -22.63 5.63
N LEU A 433 -33.50 -21.70 6.26
CA LEU A 433 -33.53 -21.52 7.71
C LEU A 433 -34.96 -21.22 8.20
N VAL A 434 -35.64 -20.28 7.53
CA VAL A 434 -37.04 -19.90 7.82
C VAL A 434 -37.98 -21.10 7.68
N ALA A 435 -37.83 -21.90 6.61
CA ALA A 435 -38.62 -23.10 6.39
C ALA A 435 -38.31 -24.21 7.42
N THR A 436 -37.03 -24.48 7.67
CA THR A 436 -36.57 -25.57 8.56
C THR A 436 -37.04 -25.34 10.00
N HIS A 437 -37.01 -24.10 10.45
CA HIS A 437 -37.45 -23.74 11.79
C HIS A 437 -38.93 -23.42 11.89
N ASP A 438 -39.71 -23.57 10.81
CA ASP A 438 -41.14 -23.23 10.79
C ASP A 438 -41.40 -21.81 11.35
N LEU A 439 -40.59 -20.84 10.90
CA LEU A 439 -40.74 -19.46 11.33
C LEU A 439 -41.92 -18.83 10.58
N PRO A 440 -42.84 -18.11 11.24
CA PRO A 440 -43.96 -17.44 10.59
C PRO A 440 -43.52 -16.14 9.92
N LEU A 441 -42.51 -16.23 9.05
CA LEU A 441 -41.85 -15.11 8.39
C LEU A 441 -41.85 -15.27 6.87
N ILE A 442 -42.19 -14.21 6.15
CA ILE A 442 -42.09 -14.09 4.70
C ILE A 442 -40.86 -13.23 4.39
N VAL A 443 -39.97 -13.74 3.54
CA VAL A 443 -38.75 -13.00 3.18
C VAL A 443 -39.07 -12.05 2.04
N VAL A 444 -38.93 -10.74 2.30
CA VAL A 444 -39.19 -9.68 1.35
C VAL A 444 -37.86 -9.04 0.95
N TYR A 445 -37.55 -9.10 -0.35
CA TYR A 445 -36.29 -8.57 -0.84
C TYR A 445 -36.37 -7.07 -1.09
N LYS A 446 -35.50 -6.31 -0.43
CA LYS A 446 -35.39 -4.84 -0.46
C LYS A 446 -34.03 -4.42 -0.95
N SER A 447 -33.84 -3.25 -1.55
CA SER A 447 -32.49 -2.85 -1.97
C SER A 447 -31.63 -2.55 -0.74
N GLU A 448 -30.31 -2.69 -0.86
CA GLU A 448 -29.39 -2.29 0.21
C GLU A 448 -29.59 -0.81 0.59
N ALA A 449 -29.83 0.05 -0.40
CA ALA A 449 -30.15 1.45 -0.18
C ALA A 449 -31.39 1.64 0.71
N TRP A 450 -32.45 0.84 0.49
CA TRP A 450 -33.65 0.89 1.32
C TRP A 450 -33.35 0.45 2.76
N VAL A 451 -32.57 -0.61 2.96
CA VAL A 451 -32.20 -1.07 4.30
C VAL A 451 -31.41 0.01 5.03
N ARG A 452 -30.48 0.70 4.36
CA ARG A 452 -29.70 1.78 4.97
C ARG A 452 -30.51 3.05 5.24
N SER A 453 -31.52 3.38 4.42
CA SER A 453 -32.26 4.65 4.54
C SER A 453 -33.57 4.53 5.33
N GLU A 454 -34.33 3.46 5.16
CA GLU A 454 -35.68 3.33 5.72
C GLU A 454 -35.70 2.53 7.02
N LEU A 455 -34.84 1.53 7.19
CA LEU A 455 -34.81 0.74 8.42
C LEU A 455 -34.48 1.58 9.67
N PRO A 456 -33.53 2.55 9.65
CA PRO A 456 -33.34 3.44 10.79
C PRO A 456 -34.57 4.30 11.10
N LYS A 457 -35.34 4.70 10.08
CA LYS A 457 -36.59 5.46 10.27
C LYS A 457 -37.66 4.60 10.93
N LEU A 458 -37.83 3.35 10.49
CA LEU A 458 -38.73 2.40 11.14
C LEU A 458 -38.34 2.18 12.61
N SER A 459 -37.05 2.05 12.88
CA SER A 459 -36.55 1.91 14.25
C SER A 459 -36.80 3.16 15.12
N ALA A 460 -36.91 4.34 14.52
CA ALA A 460 -37.16 5.59 15.24
C ALA A 460 -38.65 5.81 15.58
N THR A 461 -39.58 5.17 14.86
CA THR A 461 -41.03 5.36 15.04
C THR A 461 -41.67 4.36 16.00
N ASN A 462 -40.91 3.74 16.90
CA ASN A 462 -41.36 2.61 17.73
C ASN A 462 -41.96 1.45 16.91
N SER A 463 -41.59 1.30 15.64
CA SER A 463 -41.91 0.12 14.84
C SER A 463 -40.81 -0.91 15.01
N SER A 464 -41.15 -2.19 14.95
CA SER A 464 -40.14 -3.25 14.98
C SER A 464 -39.97 -3.89 13.60
N ALA A 465 -38.75 -4.27 13.25
CA ALA A 465 -38.45 -4.95 12.00
C ALA A 465 -37.41 -6.04 12.22
N VAL A 466 -37.60 -7.16 11.54
CA VAL A 466 -36.61 -8.25 11.43
C VAL A 466 -35.99 -8.18 10.05
N PHE A 467 -34.67 -8.29 9.98
CA PHE A 467 -33.93 -8.17 8.74
C PHE A 467 -32.66 -9.01 8.74
N PHE A 468 -32.22 -9.43 7.57
CA PHE A 468 -30.92 -10.06 7.36
C PHE A 468 -29.85 -9.00 7.10
N TRP A 469 -28.70 -9.11 7.78
CA TRP A 469 -27.55 -8.22 7.60
C TRP A 469 -26.26 -8.90 8.06
N TRP A 470 -25.17 -8.14 8.16
CA TRP A 470 -23.86 -8.62 8.59
C TRP A 470 -23.14 -7.61 9.49
N SER A 471 -22.07 -8.06 10.12
CA SER A 471 -21.08 -7.26 10.83
C SER A 471 -19.70 -7.65 10.31
N PRO A 472 -18.72 -6.72 10.17
CA PRO A 472 -18.82 -5.30 10.52
C PRO A 472 -19.59 -4.46 9.50
N ASP A 473 -20.49 -3.61 10.01
CA ASP A 473 -21.17 -2.56 9.24
C ASP A 473 -21.69 -1.46 10.19
N PRO A 474 -21.64 -0.16 9.84
CA PRO A 474 -22.19 0.91 10.69
C PRO A 474 -23.66 0.78 11.05
N LEU A 475 -24.44 0.00 10.29
CA LEU A 475 -25.81 -0.30 10.65
C LEU A 475 -25.87 -1.18 11.91
N THR A 476 -25.05 -2.22 12.00
CA THR A 476 -25.09 -3.21 13.10
C THR A 476 -24.09 -2.94 14.20
N GLU A 477 -23.00 -2.22 13.91
CA GLU A 477 -21.98 -1.85 14.89
C GLU A 477 -22.15 -0.42 15.41
N ARG A 478 -21.82 -0.21 16.69
CA ARG A 478 -22.03 1.07 17.37
C ARG A 478 -21.09 2.16 16.83
N PRO A 479 -21.59 3.37 16.53
CA PRO A 479 -20.71 4.50 16.22
C PRO A 479 -20.12 5.19 17.47
N ALA A 480 -20.58 4.92 18.71
CA ALA A 480 -20.04 5.57 19.91
C ALA A 480 -20.12 4.72 21.20
N PRO A 481 -19.11 4.80 22.10
CA PRO A 481 -19.18 4.25 23.45
C PRO A 481 -20.36 4.85 24.23
N GLY A 482 -21.18 4.01 24.86
CA GLY A 482 -22.33 4.45 25.67
C GLY A 482 -23.63 4.67 24.90
N ALA A 483 -23.61 4.62 23.56
CA ALA A 483 -24.83 4.47 22.79
C ALA A 483 -25.36 3.04 22.93
N ASP A 484 -26.66 2.92 23.09
CA ASP A 484 -27.35 1.65 23.07
C ASP A 484 -27.36 1.04 21.66
N GLU A 485 -27.32 -0.30 21.57
CA GLU A 485 -27.34 -1.00 20.28
C GLU A 485 -28.70 -0.80 19.58
N PRO A 486 -28.72 -0.22 18.38
CA PRO A 486 -29.98 0.02 17.66
C PRO A 486 -30.65 -1.27 17.20
N TYR A 487 -29.89 -2.35 17.07
CA TYR A 487 -30.35 -3.65 16.62
C TYR A 487 -29.77 -4.78 17.48
N ILE A 488 -30.53 -5.86 17.61
CA ILE A 488 -30.19 -7.06 18.38
C ILE A 488 -29.97 -8.17 17.37
N ARG A 489 -28.76 -8.77 17.35
CA ARG A 489 -28.51 -9.98 16.57
C ARG A 489 -29.25 -11.16 17.22
N LEU A 490 -30.03 -11.88 16.42
CA LEU A 490 -30.76 -13.07 16.86
C LEU A 490 -29.97 -14.32 16.47
N GLY A 491 -29.51 -15.08 17.46
CA GLY A 491 -28.72 -16.29 17.25
C GLY A 491 -29.56 -17.55 17.12
N PHE A 492 -29.16 -18.46 16.24
CA PHE A 492 -29.73 -19.81 16.12
C PHE A 492 -28.81 -20.82 16.83
N ALA A 493 -29.05 -22.13 16.67
CA ALA A 493 -28.10 -23.15 17.13
C ALA A 493 -26.71 -22.86 16.56
N ASP A 494 -25.67 -23.07 17.36
CA ASP A 494 -24.32 -22.71 16.96
C ASP A 494 -23.90 -23.50 15.71
N PHE A 495 -23.09 -22.89 14.85
CA PHE A 495 -22.66 -23.51 13.62
C PHE A 495 -21.88 -24.80 13.85
N ASP A 496 -22.38 -25.90 13.28
CA ASP A 496 -21.74 -27.20 13.28
C ASP A 496 -21.36 -27.55 11.83
N PRO A 497 -20.07 -27.56 11.46
CA PRO A 497 -19.64 -27.83 10.08
C PRO A 497 -20.04 -29.22 9.58
N GLY A 498 -20.32 -30.18 10.47
CA GLY A 498 -20.81 -31.51 10.10
C GLY A 498 -22.31 -31.56 9.78
N LYS A 499 -23.08 -30.55 10.19
CA LYS A 499 -24.56 -30.53 10.04
C LYS A 499 -25.08 -29.35 9.23
N CYS A 500 -24.35 -28.25 9.18
CA CYS A 500 -24.83 -26.96 8.70
C CYS A 500 -24.02 -26.48 7.51
N PHE A 501 -23.90 -27.36 6.52
CA PHE A 501 -23.15 -27.09 5.31
C PHE A 501 -24.01 -26.33 4.29
N PRO A 502 -23.70 -25.07 3.92
CA PRO A 502 -24.56 -24.25 3.07
C PRO A 502 -24.88 -24.85 1.70
N GLU A 503 -23.98 -25.64 1.15
CA GLU A 503 -24.09 -26.19 -0.20
C GLU A 503 -25.12 -27.32 -0.30
N THR A 504 -25.59 -27.88 0.81
CA THR A 504 -26.76 -28.77 0.77
C THR A 504 -28.03 -28.01 0.42
N VAL A 505 -28.06 -26.69 0.63
CA VAL A 505 -29.22 -25.82 0.45
C VAL A 505 -29.22 -25.09 -0.89
N LYS A 506 -28.04 -24.74 -1.44
CA LYS A 506 -27.91 -23.94 -2.67
C LYS A 506 -28.76 -24.51 -3.81
N GLY A 507 -29.80 -23.78 -4.22
CA GLY A 507 -30.72 -24.20 -5.29
C GLY A 507 -31.86 -25.15 -4.87
N LYS A 508 -31.95 -25.54 -3.59
CA LYS A 508 -32.85 -26.58 -3.10
C LYS A 508 -33.78 -26.14 -1.97
N VAL A 509 -33.99 -24.84 -1.84
CA VAL A 509 -34.87 -24.24 -0.81
C VAL A 509 -36.25 -24.90 -0.83
N GLY A 510 -36.68 -25.39 0.33
CA GLY A 510 -38.00 -26.00 0.54
C GLY A 510 -38.15 -27.42 -0.02
N GLN A 511 -37.10 -28.03 -0.57
CA GLN A 511 -37.15 -29.44 -0.99
C GLN A 511 -37.16 -30.39 0.21
N ALA A 512 -37.90 -31.49 0.09
CA ALA A 512 -37.98 -32.49 1.16
C ALA A 512 -36.60 -33.07 1.50
N GLY A 513 -36.29 -33.15 2.81
CA GLY A 513 -35.01 -33.66 3.31
C GLY A 513 -33.85 -32.65 3.27
N VAL A 514 -34.08 -31.43 2.77
CA VAL A 514 -33.11 -30.33 2.88
C VAL A 514 -33.46 -29.53 4.14
N GLU A 515 -32.47 -29.36 5.01
CA GLU A 515 -32.61 -28.63 6.27
C GLU A 515 -31.39 -27.76 6.53
N TYR A 516 -31.60 -26.60 7.17
CA TYR A 516 -30.54 -25.76 7.70
C TYR A 516 -30.94 -25.23 9.06
N LYS A 517 -30.28 -25.73 10.12
CA LYS A 517 -30.69 -25.49 11.52
C LYS A 517 -29.78 -24.53 12.27
N CYS A 518 -28.58 -24.26 11.78
CA CYS A 518 -27.61 -23.46 12.51
C CYS A 518 -27.67 -21.97 12.16
N ASP A 519 -26.99 -21.20 13.00
CA ASP A 519 -26.61 -19.83 12.75
C ASP A 519 -25.46 -19.76 11.74
N TRP A 520 -25.26 -18.57 11.17
CA TRP A 520 -24.04 -18.25 10.44
C TRP A 520 -22.87 -18.14 11.44
N PRO A 521 -21.75 -18.82 11.17
CA PRO A 521 -20.60 -18.71 12.05
C PRO A 521 -19.91 -17.36 11.84
N GLU A 522 -19.07 -17.01 12.80
CA GLU A 522 -18.06 -15.97 12.61
C GLU A 522 -17.00 -16.46 11.61
N GLU A 523 -16.69 -15.63 10.62
CA GLU A 523 -15.82 -15.96 9.50
C GLU A 523 -14.58 -15.09 9.50
N LEU A 524 -13.41 -15.73 9.40
CA LEU A 524 -12.20 -15.01 9.03
C LEU A 524 -12.20 -14.80 7.51
N LEU A 525 -12.40 -13.55 7.10
CA LEU A 525 -12.48 -13.18 5.70
C LEU A 525 -11.12 -13.36 5.01
N LYS A 526 -11.15 -13.91 3.79
CA LYS A 526 -9.96 -14.29 3.04
C LYS A 526 -9.72 -13.39 1.83
N LYS A 527 -8.51 -13.45 1.31
CA LYS A 527 -8.11 -12.90 0.02
C LYS A 527 -7.82 -14.05 -0.94
N VAL A 528 -8.35 -13.98 -2.16
CA VAL A 528 -8.13 -15.03 -3.17
C VAL A 528 -7.72 -14.39 -4.48
N GLY A 529 -6.76 -15.00 -5.17
CA GLY A 529 -6.26 -14.47 -6.42
C GLY A 529 -5.72 -15.52 -7.37
N SER A 530 -5.27 -15.06 -8.54
CA SER A 530 -4.65 -15.92 -9.55
C SER A 530 -3.22 -16.31 -9.12
N PRO A 531 -2.84 -17.61 -9.22
CA PRO A 531 -1.46 -18.06 -8.99
C PRO A 531 -0.44 -17.44 -9.97
N ARG A 532 -0.90 -16.78 -11.04
CA ARG A 532 -0.06 -16.01 -11.96
C ARG A 532 0.57 -14.79 -11.28
N ILE A 533 -0.07 -14.22 -10.27
CA ILE A 533 0.46 -13.08 -9.52
C ILE A 533 1.72 -13.51 -8.75
N THR A 534 1.66 -14.63 -8.02
CA THR A 534 2.81 -15.16 -7.28
C THR A 534 3.98 -15.50 -8.19
N ARG A 535 3.71 -16.11 -9.35
CA ARG A 535 4.76 -16.52 -10.31
C ARG A 535 5.34 -15.37 -11.13
N GLY A 536 4.50 -14.43 -11.56
CA GLY A 536 4.92 -13.33 -12.45
C GLY A 536 5.40 -12.08 -11.72
N HIS A 537 4.84 -11.81 -10.53
CA HIS A 537 5.02 -10.54 -9.82
C HIS A 537 5.10 -10.78 -8.30
N PRO A 538 6.17 -11.43 -7.80
CA PRO A 538 6.29 -11.84 -6.40
C PRO A 538 6.21 -10.67 -5.40
N GLN A 539 6.64 -9.47 -5.78
CA GLN A 539 6.48 -8.24 -4.98
C GLN A 539 5.01 -7.83 -4.83
N VAL A 540 4.19 -7.98 -5.88
CA VAL A 540 2.75 -7.71 -5.80
C VAL A 540 2.09 -8.79 -4.95
N ALA A 541 2.47 -10.06 -5.12
CA ALA A 541 1.97 -11.14 -4.28
C ALA A 541 2.32 -10.93 -2.79
N THR A 542 3.53 -10.46 -2.51
CA THR A 542 3.97 -10.14 -1.13
C THR A 542 3.11 -9.02 -0.55
N PHE A 543 2.89 -7.94 -1.30
CA PHE A 543 1.98 -6.87 -0.88
C PHE A 543 0.57 -7.38 -0.57
N LEU A 544 -0.02 -8.17 -1.47
CA LEU A 544 -1.38 -8.69 -1.30
C LEU A 544 -1.48 -9.63 -0.08
N ARG A 545 -0.44 -10.43 0.20
CA ARG A 545 -0.40 -11.26 1.41
C ARG A 545 -0.26 -10.41 2.69
N GLN A 546 0.53 -9.34 2.64
CA GLN A 546 0.76 -8.45 3.79
C GLN A 546 -0.37 -7.45 4.04
N LEU A 547 -1.19 -7.15 3.03
CA LEU A 547 -2.36 -6.28 3.16
C LEU A 547 -3.28 -6.84 4.24
N MET A 548 -3.44 -6.11 5.33
CA MET A 548 -4.30 -6.49 6.45
C MET A 548 -5.00 -5.28 7.04
N LEU A 549 -6.32 -5.32 7.10
CA LEU A 549 -7.17 -4.33 7.73
C LEU A 549 -7.71 -4.89 9.04
N SER A 550 -7.63 -4.11 10.12
CA SER A 550 -8.30 -4.47 11.37
C SER A 550 -9.79 -4.13 11.30
N ARG A 551 -10.57 -4.66 12.25
CA ARG A 551 -12.00 -4.31 12.39
C ARG A 551 -12.21 -2.80 12.54
N THR A 552 -11.33 -2.14 13.29
CA THR A 552 -11.36 -0.67 13.44
C THR A 552 -11.14 0.04 12.11
N ASP A 553 -10.27 -0.47 11.25
CA ASP A 553 -9.95 0.16 9.97
C ASP A 553 -11.12 0.09 8.99
N ILE A 554 -11.76 -1.09 8.90
CA ILE A 554 -12.92 -1.25 8.03
C ILE A 554 -14.12 -0.46 8.55
N MET A 555 -14.33 -0.40 9.87
CA MET A 555 -15.38 0.41 10.46
C MET A 555 -15.15 1.91 10.28
N GLU A 556 -13.90 2.37 10.36
CA GLU A 556 -13.54 3.74 10.03
C GLU A 556 -13.83 4.05 8.55
N LEU A 557 -13.41 3.19 7.63
CA LEU A 557 -13.68 3.33 6.19
C LEU A 557 -15.19 3.39 5.91
N LEU A 558 -15.97 2.47 6.47
CA LEU A 558 -17.42 2.41 6.28
C LEU A 558 -18.13 3.64 6.88
N THR A 559 -17.70 4.09 8.05
CA THR A 559 -18.26 5.28 8.72
C THR A 559 -17.95 6.56 7.95
N GLU A 560 -16.73 6.70 7.41
CA GLU A 560 -16.37 7.85 6.59
C GLU A 560 -17.02 7.80 5.20
N ASP A 561 -17.17 6.62 4.58
CA ASP A 561 -17.91 6.48 3.31
C ASP A 561 -19.34 7.02 3.43
N ALA A 562 -20.03 6.70 4.53
CA ALA A 562 -21.38 7.20 4.80
C ALA A 562 -21.45 8.75 4.87
N LYS A 563 -20.33 9.44 5.14
CA LYS A 563 -20.26 10.91 5.24
C LYS A 563 -19.79 11.57 3.96
N VAL A 564 -18.73 11.06 3.34
CA VAL A 564 -17.99 11.74 2.27
C VAL A 564 -17.92 10.96 0.96
N GLY A 565 -18.46 9.74 0.94
CA GLY A 565 -18.40 8.82 -0.19
C GLY A 565 -17.09 8.03 -0.29
N ASN A 566 -17.15 6.95 -1.07
CA ASN A 566 -16.14 5.88 -1.11
C ASN A 566 -14.71 6.36 -1.37
N THR A 567 -14.54 7.17 -2.41
CA THR A 567 -13.23 7.62 -2.89
C THR A 567 -12.58 8.52 -1.85
N THR A 568 -13.32 9.50 -1.34
CA THR A 568 -12.83 10.44 -0.34
C THR A 568 -12.46 9.70 0.95
N ALA A 569 -13.31 8.79 1.41
CA ALA A 569 -13.07 7.97 2.59
C ALA A 569 -11.79 7.14 2.47
N VAL A 570 -11.59 6.44 1.34
CA VAL A 570 -10.38 5.67 1.08
C VAL A 570 -9.14 6.57 1.00
N CYS A 571 -9.20 7.68 0.27
CA CYS A 571 -8.07 8.60 0.12
C CYS A 571 -7.65 9.22 1.46
N ASP A 572 -8.61 9.63 2.28
CA ASP A 572 -8.34 10.18 3.60
C ASP A 572 -7.81 9.12 4.57
N TRP A 573 -8.29 7.88 4.47
CA TRP A 573 -7.74 6.76 5.22
C TRP A 573 -6.28 6.47 4.84
N ILE A 574 -5.97 6.39 3.53
CA ILE A 574 -4.60 6.21 3.02
C ILE A 574 -3.68 7.31 3.54
N GLY A 575 -4.13 8.58 3.51
CA GLY A 575 -3.34 9.71 3.98
C GLY A 575 -3.07 9.69 5.48
N ARG A 576 -4.03 9.21 6.30
CA ARG A 576 -3.90 9.16 7.76
C ARG A 576 -3.13 7.94 8.28
N HIS A 577 -3.12 6.84 7.53
CA HIS A 577 -2.59 5.54 7.98
C HIS A 577 -1.35 5.08 7.20
N VAL A 578 -0.45 6.01 6.84
CA VAL A 578 0.77 5.72 6.07
C VAL A 578 1.70 4.75 6.78
N ASP A 579 1.85 4.89 8.09
CA ASP A 579 2.65 3.98 8.93
C ASP A 579 2.14 2.53 8.87
N ARG A 580 0.85 2.33 8.63
CA ARG A 580 0.24 1.03 8.50
C ARG A 580 0.49 0.42 7.12
N TRP A 581 0.00 1.04 6.06
CA TRP A 581 0.07 0.42 4.73
C TRP A 581 1.50 0.39 4.15
N ARG A 582 2.39 1.29 4.58
CA ARG A 582 3.80 1.29 4.13
C ARG A 582 4.52 -0.01 4.49
N ARG A 583 4.12 -0.67 5.58
CA ARG A 583 4.67 -1.98 5.98
C ARG A 583 4.22 -3.14 5.10
N TRP A 584 3.13 -2.96 4.34
CA TRP A 584 2.66 -3.96 3.37
C TRP A 584 3.41 -3.87 2.05
N VAL A 585 4.08 -2.75 1.76
CA VAL A 585 4.76 -2.55 0.48
C VAL A 585 6.19 -3.10 0.60
N PRO A 586 6.54 -4.19 -0.11
CA PRO A 586 7.90 -4.71 -0.08
C PRO A 586 8.88 -3.74 -0.78
N PRO A 587 10.19 -3.85 -0.52
CA PRO A 587 11.18 -3.11 -1.27
C PRO A 587 11.10 -3.45 -2.77
N PRO A 588 11.51 -2.53 -3.66
CA PRO A 588 11.54 -2.81 -5.08
C PRO A 588 12.49 -3.95 -5.45
N PRO A 589 12.16 -4.76 -6.49
CA PRO A 589 13.05 -5.79 -6.99
C PRO A 589 14.43 -5.22 -7.32
N THR A 590 15.48 -5.97 -6.97
CA THR A 590 16.85 -5.66 -7.40
C THR A 590 16.93 -5.62 -8.92
N GLY A 591 17.42 -4.52 -9.48
CA GLY A 591 17.46 -4.31 -10.94
C GLY A 591 16.30 -3.48 -11.51
N HIS A 592 15.32 -3.09 -10.69
CA HIS A 592 14.47 -1.94 -11.02
C HIS A 592 15.32 -0.68 -10.86
N TYR A 593 15.95 -0.25 -11.94
CA TYR A 593 16.64 1.02 -11.98
C TYR A 593 15.60 2.12 -11.70
N LYS A 594 15.93 3.02 -10.76
CA LYS A 594 15.44 4.39 -10.86
C LYS A 594 15.85 4.84 -12.24
N THR A 595 14.90 5.06 -13.16
CA THR A 595 15.21 5.84 -14.35
C THR A 595 15.78 7.14 -13.80
N ILE A 596 17.07 7.36 -14.02
CA ILE A 596 17.70 8.61 -13.62
C ILE A 596 17.10 9.62 -14.60
N VAL A 597 16.18 10.43 -14.11
CA VAL A 597 15.54 11.51 -14.88
C VAL A 597 16.64 12.23 -15.67
N PRO A 598 16.60 12.26 -17.00
CA PRO A 598 17.48 13.12 -17.76
C PRO A 598 17.16 14.55 -17.33
N VAL A 599 18.16 15.17 -16.73
CA VAL A 599 18.24 16.52 -16.14
C VAL A 599 17.91 17.58 -17.19
N SER A 600 16.66 17.66 -17.66
CA SER A 600 16.32 18.29 -18.96
C SER A 600 15.36 19.47 -18.91
N GLN A 601 14.70 19.78 -17.79
CA GLN A 601 13.81 20.96 -17.70
C GLN A 601 14.17 21.96 -16.59
N ALA A 602 14.49 21.51 -15.37
CA ALA A 602 14.83 22.43 -14.27
C ALA A 602 16.27 22.98 -14.34
N THR A 603 17.13 22.36 -15.14
CA THR A 603 18.58 22.57 -15.19
C THR A 603 19.08 23.15 -16.50
N GLN A 604 18.21 23.34 -17.50
CA GLN A 604 18.55 24.07 -18.72
C GLN A 604 19.27 25.40 -18.45
N PRO A 605 18.82 26.28 -17.53
CA PRO A 605 19.55 27.52 -17.26
C PRO A 605 20.93 27.28 -16.65
N ILE A 606 21.06 26.29 -15.76
CA ILE A 606 22.34 25.95 -15.13
C ILE A 606 23.32 25.40 -16.17
N LEU A 607 22.85 24.49 -17.03
CA LEU A 607 23.64 23.91 -18.11
C LEU A 607 24.09 24.98 -19.12
N SER A 608 23.19 25.90 -19.51
CA SER A 608 23.53 27.03 -20.36
C SER A 608 24.59 27.94 -19.73
N ILE A 609 24.50 28.24 -18.43
CA ILE A 609 25.49 29.04 -17.71
C ILE A 609 26.85 28.33 -17.67
N VAL A 610 26.87 27.03 -17.39
CA VAL A 610 28.11 26.22 -17.37
C VAL A 610 28.74 26.16 -18.77
N LEU A 611 27.95 26.00 -19.82
CA LEU A 611 28.42 26.02 -21.21
C LEU A 611 29.02 27.37 -21.60
N VAL A 612 28.30 28.47 -21.34
CA VAL A 612 28.76 29.82 -21.67
C VAL A 612 30.05 30.14 -20.93
N SER A 613 30.13 29.83 -19.63
CA SER A 613 31.35 30.03 -18.85
C SER A 613 32.52 29.15 -19.33
N ALA A 614 32.26 27.91 -19.74
CA ALA A 614 33.29 27.04 -20.33
C ALA A 614 33.82 27.58 -21.67
N ILE A 615 32.95 28.12 -22.53
CA ILE A 615 33.31 28.75 -23.81
C ILE A 615 34.17 29.99 -23.57
N LEU A 616 33.74 30.90 -22.70
CA LEU A 616 34.50 32.12 -22.38
C LEU A 616 35.87 31.77 -21.79
N THR A 617 35.93 30.79 -20.90
CA THR A 617 37.21 30.33 -20.30
C THR A 617 38.12 29.70 -21.36
N THR A 618 37.56 28.92 -22.30
CA THR A 618 38.33 28.32 -23.40
C THR A 618 38.93 29.40 -24.31
N ILE A 619 38.16 30.42 -24.68
CA ILE A 619 38.62 31.55 -25.47
C ILE A 619 39.76 32.28 -24.73
N LEU A 620 39.60 32.54 -23.43
CA LEU A 620 40.62 33.20 -22.61
C LEU A 620 41.92 32.38 -22.52
N VAL A 621 41.81 31.05 -22.35
CA VAL A 621 42.97 30.13 -22.31
C VAL A 621 43.73 30.15 -23.63
N ILE A 622 43.02 30.10 -24.77
CA ILE A 622 43.63 30.16 -26.11
C ILE A 622 44.30 31.52 -26.34
N ALA A 623 43.61 32.62 -26.05
CA ALA A 623 44.15 33.97 -26.18
C ALA A 623 45.41 34.17 -25.32
N THR A 624 45.39 33.69 -24.07
CA THR A 624 46.55 33.73 -23.16
C THR A 624 47.71 32.89 -23.69
N SER A 625 47.43 31.70 -24.24
CA SER A 625 48.45 30.83 -24.84
C SER A 625 49.12 31.48 -26.05
N VAL A 626 48.32 32.06 -26.96
CA VAL A 626 48.82 32.82 -28.12
C VAL A 626 49.62 34.03 -27.68
N GLY A 627 49.16 34.76 -26.67
CA GLY A 627 49.87 35.90 -26.11
C GLY A 627 51.23 35.53 -25.50
N LEU A 628 51.26 34.50 -24.66
CA LEU A 628 52.50 33.98 -24.08
C LEU A 628 53.49 33.54 -25.16
N HIS A 629 53.00 32.98 -26.27
CA HIS A 629 53.84 32.60 -27.40
C HIS A 629 54.37 33.83 -28.14
N ARG A 630 53.49 34.76 -28.53
CA ARG A 630 53.84 35.95 -29.32
C ARG A 630 54.77 36.91 -28.57
N TRP A 631 54.57 37.08 -27.27
CA TRP A 631 55.40 37.94 -26.42
C TRP A 631 56.41 37.16 -25.57
N SER A 632 56.71 35.91 -25.92
CA SER A 632 57.69 35.06 -25.21
C SER A 632 59.08 35.69 -25.10
N GLN A 633 59.40 36.64 -25.98
CA GLN A 633 60.66 37.38 -26.00
C GLN A 633 60.68 38.61 -25.10
N ALA A 634 59.53 39.11 -24.66
CA ALA A 634 59.49 40.27 -23.76
C ALA A 634 60.09 39.89 -22.40
N ALA A 635 60.98 40.74 -21.87
CA ALA A 635 61.69 40.47 -20.61
C ALA A 635 60.75 40.10 -19.43
N PRO A 636 59.58 40.75 -19.23
CA PRO A 636 58.66 40.37 -18.16
C PRO A 636 58.08 38.96 -18.32
N ILE A 637 57.76 38.54 -19.55
CA ILE A 637 57.17 37.23 -19.84
C ILE A 637 58.23 36.12 -19.81
N ARG A 638 59.44 36.43 -20.28
CA ARG A 638 60.59 35.52 -20.22
C ARG A 638 60.91 35.11 -18.77
N ALA A 639 60.77 36.04 -17.82
CA ALA A 639 60.96 35.78 -16.39
C ALA A 639 59.95 34.75 -15.83
N GLN A 640 58.72 34.73 -16.35
CA GLN A 640 57.65 33.83 -15.90
C GLN A 640 57.78 32.38 -16.37
N SER A 641 58.84 32.06 -17.13
CA SER A 641 59.11 30.72 -17.67
C SER A 641 57.97 30.19 -18.57
N PRO A 642 57.81 30.76 -19.78
CA PRO A 642 56.68 30.49 -20.69
C PRO A 642 56.35 29.00 -20.93
N PRO A 643 57.32 28.06 -21.04
CA PRO A 643 57.00 26.65 -21.26
C PRO A 643 56.14 26.01 -20.16
N PHE A 644 56.37 26.35 -18.89
CA PHE A 644 55.56 25.82 -17.77
C PHE A 644 54.17 26.44 -17.77
N MET A 645 54.06 27.72 -18.13
CA MET A 645 52.75 28.38 -18.27
C MET A 645 51.92 27.77 -19.40
N GLN A 646 52.56 27.38 -20.52
CA GLN A 646 51.88 26.67 -21.61
C GLN A 646 51.39 25.28 -21.18
N GLN A 647 52.16 24.54 -20.37
CA GLN A 647 51.71 23.25 -19.82
C GLN A 647 50.52 23.40 -18.88
N ILE A 648 50.52 24.42 -18.01
CA ILE A 648 49.36 24.72 -17.15
C ILE A 648 48.12 25.02 -18.00
N LEU A 649 48.24 25.87 -19.03
CA LEU A 649 47.13 26.20 -19.92
C LEU A 649 46.61 24.96 -20.70
N LEU A 650 47.49 24.05 -21.10
CA LEU A 650 47.11 22.78 -21.71
C LEU A 650 46.30 21.90 -20.73
N GLY A 651 46.74 21.79 -19.48
CA GLY A 651 46.01 21.04 -18.46
C GLY A 651 44.62 21.64 -18.18
N VAL A 652 44.51 22.97 -18.13
CA VAL A 652 43.22 23.67 -18.00
C VAL A 652 42.33 23.41 -19.21
N LEU A 653 42.88 23.40 -20.43
CA LEU A 653 42.12 23.09 -21.65
C LEU A 653 41.54 21.67 -21.59
N LEU A 654 42.31 20.66 -21.16
CA LEU A 654 41.82 19.28 -21.02
C LEU A 654 40.69 19.18 -19.97
N MET A 655 40.81 19.89 -18.85
CA MET A 655 39.72 19.97 -17.87
C MET A 655 38.48 20.63 -18.46
N LEU A 656 38.61 21.70 -19.26
CA LEU A 656 37.48 22.34 -19.93
C LEU A 656 36.82 21.43 -20.97
N VAL A 657 37.62 20.68 -21.75
CA VAL A 657 37.09 19.66 -22.67
C VAL A 657 36.21 18.65 -21.93
N SER A 658 36.62 18.21 -20.73
CA SER A 658 35.80 17.30 -19.90
C SER A 658 34.42 17.88 -19.53
N VAL A 659 34.30 19.20 -19.37
CA VAL A 659 33.02 19.89 -19.09
C VAL A 659 32.11 19.87 -20.31
N TYR A 660 32.64 19.99 -21.54
CA TYR A 660 31.82 19.86 -22.75
C TYR A 660 31.21 18.46 -22.92
N PHE A 661 31.91 17.41 -22.45
CA PHE A 661 31.38 16.05 -22.45
C PHE A 661 30.16 15.85 -21.52
N GLU A 662 29.90 16.75 -20.57
CA GLU A 662 28.69 16.73 -19.72
C GLU A 662 27.42 17.10 -20.48
N VAL A 663 27.57 17.80 -21.60
CA VAL A 663 26.46 18.29 -22.42
C VAL A 663 26.06 17.26 -23.48
N LEU A 664 26.99 16.37 -23.82
CA LEU A 664 26.74 15.29 -24.77
C LEU A 664 25.86 14.22 -24.15
N THR A 665 25.12 13.50 -25.00
CA THR A 665 24.28 12.38 -24.56
C THR A 665 25.16 11.32 -23.89
N PRO A 666 24.82 10.88 -22.66
CA PRO A 666 25.67 9.96 -21.92
C PRO A 666 25.79 8.62 -22.67
N SER A 667 27.02 8.25 -22.97
CA SER A 667 27.39 6.94 -23.49
C SER A 667 28.60 6.41 -22.73
N ALA A 668 28.79 5.09 -22.68
CA ALA A 668 29.94 4.47 -22.04
C ALA A 668 31.30 5.11 -22.42
N PRO A 669 31.60 5.38 -23.72
CA PRO A 669 32.84 6.05 -24.08
C PRO A 669 32.89 7.51 -23.62
N ILE A 670 31.78 8.24 -23.65
CA ILE A 670 31.71 9.65 -23.18
C ILE A 670 31.99 9.74 -21.68
N CYS A 671 31.37 8.88 -20.86
CA CYS A 671 31.58 8.87 -19.42
C CYS A 671 33.03 8.55 -19.05
N SER A 672 33.63 7.56 -19.72
CA SER A 672 35.04 7.21 -19.51
C SER A 672 35.96 8.35 -19.93
N THR A 673 35.77 8.90 -21.13
CA THR A 673 36.61 9.98 -21.69
C THR A 673 36.60 11.22 -20.80
N ARG A 674 35.44 11.57 -20.24
CA ARG A 674 35.30 12.69 -19.29
C ARG A 674 36.20 12.53 -18.07
N ILE A 675 36.14 11.38 -17.41
CA ILE A 675 36.93 11.10 -16.18
C ILE A 675 38.43 11.15 -16.49
N TRP A 676 38.83 10.56 -17.63
CA TRP A 676 40.21 10.57 -18.09
C TRP A 676 40.73 11.98 -18.38
N LEU A 677 39.99 12.78 -19.14
CA LEU A 677 40.38 14.16 -19.48
C LEU A 677 40.50 15.06 -18.25
N LEU A 678 39.57 14.94 -17.30
CA LEU A 678 39.62 15.68 -16.05
C LEU A 678 40.85 15.30 -15.22
N SER A 679 41.11 14.00 -15.08
CA SER A 679 42.24 13.47 -14.32
C SER A 679 43.58 13.89 -14.94
N LEU A 680 43.74 13.70 -16.26
CA LEU A 680 44.94 14.10 -16.99
C LEU A 680 45.17 15.61 -16.92
N GLY A 681 44.12 16.41 -17.11
CA GLY A 681 44.21 17.87 -17.02
C GLY A 681 44.66 18.35 -15.65
N LEU A 682 44.09 17.78 -14.57
CA LEU A 682 44.47 18.10 -13.19
C LEU A 682 45.92 17.72 -12.89
N THR A 683 46.37 16.55 -13.32
CA THR A 683 47.76 16.08 -13.14
C THR A 683 48.75 17.00 -13.86
N ILE A 684 48.45 17.45 -15.09
CA ILE A 684 49.32 18.37 -15.83
C ILE A 684 49.40 19.74 -15.13
N VAL A 685 48.28 20.28 -14.65
CA VAL A 685 48.27 21.57 -13.92
C VAL A 685 49.10 21.47 -12.64
N THR A 686 48.81 20.48 -11.80
CA THR A 686 49.46 20.32 -10.49
C THR A 686 50.95 20.02 -10.61
N SER A 687 51.35 19.12 -11.50
CA SER A 687 52.77 18.82 -11.76
C SER A 687 53.55 20.04 -12.26
N SER A 688 52.96 20.83 -13.18
CA SER A 688 53.60 22.04 -13.71
C SER A 688 53.80 23.10 -12.62
N ILE A 689 52.80 23.28 -11.74
CA ILE A 689 52.90 24.20 -10.60
C ILE A 689 53.97 23.72 -9.61
N LEU A 690 54.00 22.44 -9.26
CA LEU A 690 55.00 21.87 -8.35
C LEU A 690 56.43 22.07 -8.88
N VAL A 691 56.66 21.78 -10.16
CA VAL A 691 57.98 21.96 -10.79
C VAL A 691 58.39 23.44 -10.82
N LYS A 692 57.44 24.36 -11.09
CA LYS A 692 57.70 25.81 -11.05
C LYS A 692 58.06 26.26 -9.64
N THR A 693 57.30 25.85 -8.63
CA THR A 693 57.53 26.18 -7.22
C THR A 693 58.86 25.60 -6.73
N TRP A 694 59.16 24.35 -7.07
CA TRP A 694 60.43 23.71 -6.74
C TRP A 694 61.63 24.44 -7.35
N ARG A 695 61.51 24.88 -8.61
CA ARG A 695 62.55 25.69 -9.26
C ARG A 695 62.77 27.02 -8.53
N ILE A 696 61.70 27.72 -8.16
CA ILE A 696 61.80 28.98 -7.40
C ILE A 696 62.45 28.72 -6.04
N PHE A 697 62.02 27.66 -5.34
CA PHE A 697 62.62 27.25 -4.07
C PHE A 697 64.12 27.01 -4.21
N GLN A 698 64.58 26.29 -5.23
CA GLN A 698 66.01 26.06 -5.47
C GLN A 698 66.78 27.36 -5.73
N ILE A 699 66.17 28.33 -6.42
CA ILE A 699 66.80 29.64 -6.68
C ILE A 699 66.91 30.46 -5.39
N VAL A 700 65.89 30.43 -4.52
CA VAL A 700 65.83 31.26 -3.31
C VAL A 700 66.60 30.63 -2.14
N ALA A 701 66.49 29.31 -1.96
CA ALA A 701 67.08 28.59 -0.84
C ALA A 701 68.60 28.39 -0.98
N ASN A 702 69.14 28.49 -2.19
CA ASN A 702 70.55 28.22 -2.46
C ASN A 702 71.26 29.48 -2.98
N ARG A 703 71.49 30.45 -2.08
CA ARG A 703 72.16 31.72 -2.40
C ARG A 703 73.60 31.55 -2.93
N GLU A 704 74.24 30.41 -2.66
CA GLU A 704 75.65 30.10 -3.00
C GLU A 704 75.82 29.40 -4.37
N LEU A 705 74.77 28.82 -4.97
CA LEU A 705 74.91 28.05 -6.22
C LEU A 705 74.91 28.96 -7.46
N LYS A 706 76.12 29.28 -7.98
CA LYS A 706 76.36 29.82 -9.34
C LYS A 706 76.09 28.78 -10.46
N VAL A 707 75.29 27.75 -10.24
CA VAL A 707 75.10 26.66 -11.20
C VAL A 707 73.84 26.87 -12.03
N ARG A 708 74.04 27.12 -13.34
CA ARG A 708 72.97 27.29 -14.34
C ARG A 708 72.32 25.93 -14.65
N ILE A 709 71.25 25.58 -13.95
CA ILE A 709 70.46 24.36 -14.24
C ILE A 709 69.87 24.48 -15.66
N ARG A 710 70.24 23.55 -16.56
CA ARG A 710 69.74 23.50 -17.93
C ARG A 710 68.27 23.09 -17.96
N ARG A 711 67.47 23.74 -18.82
CA ARG A 711 66.02 23.50 -18.95
C ARG A 711 65.66 22.04 -19.24
N GLU A 712 66.52 21.32 -19.95
CA GLU A 712 66.34 19.91 -20.32
C GLU A 712 66.20 18.98 -19.11
N VAL A 713 66.97 19.24 -18.04
CA VAL A 713 66.96 18.41 -16.82
C VAL A 713 65.62 18.55 -16.08
N LEU A 714 65.03 19.75 -16.07
CA LEU A 714 63.71 19.98 -15.46
C LEU A 714 62.59 19.30 -16.24
N VAL A 715 62.62 19.37 -17.57
CA VAL A 715 61.60 18.72 -18.41
C VAL A 715 61.69 17.20 -18.24
N ALA A 716 62.90 16.64 -18.18
CA ALA A 716 63.12 15.22 -17.92
C ALA A 716 62.62 14.79 -16.52
N ALA A 717 62.81 15.62 -15.49
CA ALA A 717 62.28 15.36 -14.15
C ALA A 717 60.73 15.33 -14.14
N MET A 718 60.09 16.25 -14.87
CA MET A 718 58.63 16.29 -15.00
C MET A 718 58.08 15.05 -15.72
N VAL A 719 58.73 14.61 -16.81
CA VAL A 719 58.35 13.38 -17.52
C VAL A 719 58.48 12.14 -16.64
N ARG A 720 59.46 12.10 -15.72
CA ARG A 720 59.58 11.00 -14.74
C ARG A 720 58.46 11.02 -13.71
N VAL A 721 58.04 12.21 -13.24
CA VAL A 721 56.92 12.34 -12.30
C VAL A 721 55.60 11.91 -12.94
N CYS A 722 55.36 12.21 -14.22
CA CYS A 722 54.13 11.79 -14.92
C CYS A 722 54.11 10.31 -15.35
N ARG A 723 55.24 9.59 -15.31
CA ARG A 723 55.30 8.14 -15.58
C ARG A 723 54.93 7.28 -14.36
N VAL A 724 54.98 7.88 -13.17
CA VAL A 724 54.53 7.30 -11.90
C VAL A 724 53.06 7.64 -11.74
#